data_AF-A0AA97P7E4-F1
#
_entry.id   AF-A0AA97P7E4-F1
#
_cell.length_a   1.000
_cell.length_b   1.000
_cell.length_c   1.000
_cell.angle_alpha   90.00
_cell.angle_beta   90.00
_cell.angle_gamma   90.00
#
_symmetry.space_group_name_H-M   'P 1'
#
loop_
_entity.id
_entity.type
_entity.pdbx_description
1 polymer ?
#
loop_
_entity_poly.entity_id
_entity_poly.type
_entity_poly.pdbx_seq_one_letter_code
_entity_poly.pdbx_strand_id
1 'polypeptide(L)'
;MRRSSTHQTNAGFRASHPGHPNGSEKSAEPTTGERGRNGVSIPTGPRNPSVPNVYKNMSTTKIQSANVQTGQPVPPTTPHWPGADPEVPEPPEINNYGLAIFALTDEDLTQPMDDRPRDRVERVKRMLDSIDKYQQGVRATTMNIVASERQRIMRHEVNSQTSGRDPGISQDEVDELIEALSAEPEEGTDYNMDTDDITREAMRDLVEGSESCRDREGSLRRLQYLAEQSIYYSDEFDAEIAKLPAVRGLGHWNPTKVEVLTRFHNRSRNRSRAQDRGRLDQAAIPQIAIVLEPRRLTPTHHNRLLFALDIYQPDHRRDDTMLRQTLARSAWRTGRHAAKASRAFSATTQRPAEVELTIDGKKVSIEAGSALIQACEKAGATVPRKLMIAGNCRMCLVEVEKVPKPVASCAWPVQPGMVVKTNSPIAHKAREGVMEFLLANHPLDCPVCDQGGECDLQDQSMRYGADRGRFHEIGGKRAVEDKNIGPLIKTSMNRCIHCTRCVRFANDIAGANEMGSTGRGNDLQIGTYLEKNLDSELSGNVIDLCPVGALTSKPYAFRARPWELKKTESIDVMDALGANIRVDSRGLEVMRILPRLNDDVNEEWIDDKTRFACDGLRTQRLTLPLVRKEGKFEPASWEQALNEVAENFARIAPKGNEFKVIAGQLTEVESLVAMKDMANKLGSENLALDMPSGSQPIAHGVDVRSNYLFNSRIAGVEEADAILIVGSNPRHEAAVLNARIRKQWLRSDLEIGVVGETWDSTFEFEHLGTDAAALKKALAGPFGKKLQSAKRPMIILGSGVTDHADAKAFYEMVGAFVDKNAANFMTPEWNGYNVLQRSASRAGAFEVGFVTPSAAVAETKPKIVWLLGADDFQAADIPKDAFVIYQGHHGDRGAEIADVVLPGAAYTEKSATYINTEGRVQMTRAATSLPGAARTDWKIIRAASEFLGVPLPYDDLAMVRDRMVEISPALAAYDVVEPVALQQLSKVQLVDQNKGSKPTNAALKHAVENFYFTDVISRSSPTMARCSAAKETGNPKTDFMAPGMTEDKPMGQVAYGS
;
A
#
# COMPACT_ATOMS: atom_id res chain seq x y z
N MET A 1 -19.65 37.02 -22.59
CA MET A 1 -19.72 37.37 -24.04
C MET A 1 -18.28 37.49 -24.55
N ARG A 2 -17.90 36.84 -25.65
CA ARG A 2 -17.69 37.45 -27.01
C ARG A 2 -16.83 38.74 -26.97
N ARG A 3 -15.78 38.92 -27.79
CA ARG A 3 -15.37 38.16 -29.00
C ARG A 3 -13.87 38.34 -29.34
N SER A 4 -13.36 37.36 -30.07
CA SER A 4 -12.11 37.35 -30.85
C SER A 4 -12.06 38.39 -31.99
N SER A 5 -10.87 38.94 -32.31
CA SER A 5 -10.26 38.89 -33.67
C SER A 5 -8.95 39.71 -33.82
N THR A 6 -7.99 39.12 -34.54
CA THR A 6 -6.88 39.71 -35.36
C THR A 6 -7.12 41.13 -35.93
N HIS A 7 -6.12 42.00 -36.20
CA HIS A 7 -4.91 41.78 -37.02
C HIS A 7 -3.76 42.81 -36.79
N GLN A 8 -2.52 42.36 -37.09
CA GLN A 8 -1.29 43.01 -37.61
C GLN A 8 -0.98 44.54 -37.56
N THR A 9 0.34 44.79 -37.34
CA THR A 9 1.26 45.83 -37.91
C THR A 9 1.17 47.32 -37.51
N ASN A 10 2.06 47.68 -36.57
CA ASN A 10 3.14 48.69 -36.64
C ASN A 10 2.92 50.13 -37.17
N ALA A 11 3.37 51.09 -36.32
CA ALA A 11 3.79 52.48 -36.59
C ALA A 11 2.71 53.48 -37.10
N GLY A 12 2.69 54.74 -36.64
CA GLY A 12 3.51 55.40 -35.61
C GLY A 12 3.18 56.90 -35.46
N PHE A 13 3.84 57.57 -34.51
CA PHE A 13 3.84 59.04 -34.29
C PHE A 13 2.55 59.78 -33.84
N ARG A 14 2.56 60.12 -32.54
CA ARG A 14 2.14 61.36 -31.84
C ARG A 14 1.40 62.49 -32.60
N ALA A 15 0.42 63.09 -31.88
CA ALA A 15 0.23 64.55 -31.62
C ALA A 15 -1.15 65.21 -31.97
N SER A 16 -2.08 65.15 -31.00
CA SER A 16 -2.91 66.27 -30.46
C SER A 16 -3.52 67.39 -31.35
N HIS A 17 -4.87 67.42 -31.39
CA HIS A 17 -5.77 68.62 -31.35
C HIS A 17 -5.74 69.65 -32.52
N PRO A 18 -6.66 70.65 -32.59
CA PRO A 18 -7.88 70.96 -31.80
C PRO A 18 -9.18 71.14 -32.66
N GLY A 19 -10.34 71.51 -32.08
CA GLY A 19 -11.42 72.22 -32.82
C GLY A 19 -12.90 72.04 -32.39
N HIS A 20 -13.49 73.10 -31.81
CA HIS A 20 -14.91 73.35 -31.43
C HIS A 20 -15.91 73.47 -32.63
N PRO A 21 -17.27 73.69 -32.48
CA PRO A 21 -18.01 74.34 -31.36
C PRO A 21 -19.42 73.81 -30.93
N ASN A 22 -19.93 74.35 -29.79
CA ASN A 22 -21.32 74.62 -29.31
C ASN A 22 -22.47 73.56 -29.41
N GLY A 23 -23.45 73.46 -28.48
CA GLY A 23 -23.70 74.17 -27.20
C GLY A 23 -25.10 73.86 -26.58
N SER A 24 -25.39 74.35 -25.35
CA SER A 24 -26.66 74.27 -24.53
C SER A 24 -27.14 72.86 -24.08
N GLU A 25 -27.31 72.51 -22.79
CA GLU A 25 -28.19 73.00 -21.68
C GLU A 25 -29.63 72.41 -21.71
N LYS A 26 -30.36 72.05 -20.63
CA LYS A 26 -30.30 72.15 -19.12
C LYS A 26 -31.37 71.16 -18.53
N SER A 27 -31.51 70.76 -17.25
CA SER A 27 -30.65 70.63 -16.03
C SER A 27 -31.46 70.10 -14.81
N ALA A 28 -30.79 69.46 -13.82
CA ALA A 28 -31.24 69.11 -12.43
C ALA A 28 -32.28 67.97 -12.23
N GLU A 29 -32.23 67.03 -11.24
CA GLU A 29 -31.77 66.93 -9.82
C GLU A 29 -32.85 67.22 -8.73
N PRO A 30 -32.76 66.74 -7.45
CA PRO A 30 -31.94 65.63 -6.87
C PRO A 30 -32.58 64.76 -5.71
N THR A 31 -31.88 63.68 -5.31
CA THR A 31 -31.67 63.13 -3.92
C THR A 31 -32.78 62.54 -2.98
N THR A 32 -32.35 61.52 -2.19
CA THR A 32 -32.82 61.04 -0.84
C THR A 32 -34.21 60.38 -0.70
N GLY A 33 -34.49 59.49 0.27
CA GLY A 33 -33.60 58.80 1.25
C GLY A 33 -34.34 57.95 2.32
N GLU A 34 -33.73 56.84 2.76
CA GLU A 34 -33.89 56.06 4.03
C GLU A 34 -35.26 55.72 4.71
N ARG A 35 -35.47 54.40 4.99
CA ARG A 35 -36.20 53.77 6.15
C ARG A 35 -37.73 54.02 6.30
N GLY A 36 -38.59 53.09 6.76
CA GLY A 36 -38.45 51.66 7.13
C GLY A 36 -39.63 51.18 8.03
N ARG A 37 -39.60 49.91 8.49
CA ARG A 37 -40.45 49.20 9.51
C ARG A 37 -41.64 48.30 9.07
N ASN A 38 -41.48 47.01 9.37
CA ASN A 38 -42.35 46.08 10.16
C ASN A 38 -43.79 45.67 9.73
N GLY A 39 -44.11 44.38 9.98
CA GLY A 39 -45.44 43.73 9.87
C GLY A 39 -45.54 42.80 8.65
N VAL A 40 -45.42 41.47 8.69
CA VAL A 40 -45.90 40.40 9.62
C VAL A 40 -47.42 40.19 9.58
N SER A 41 -47.92 39.39 8.61
CA SER A 41 -48.71 38.16 8.87
C SER A 41 -49.19 37.44 7.59
N ILE A 42 -48.92 36.14 7.51
CA ILE A 42 -49.48 35.08 6.63
C ILE A 42 -50.67 34.42 7.41
N PRO A 43 -51.65 33.61 6.87
CA PRO A 43 -51.88 32.97 5.55
C PRO A 43 -53.29 33.34 4.97
N THR A 44 -54.06 32.63 4.11
CA THR A 44 -54.08 31.27 3.49
C THR A 44 -54.66 31.32 2.06
N GLY A 45 -54.28 30.38 1.17
CA GLY A 45 -54.95 30.15 -0.12
C GLY A 45 -55.07 28.64 -0.45
N PRO A 46 -56.21 28.15 -1.00
CA PRO A 46 -56.40 26.73 -1.32
C PRO A 46 -56.35 26.38 -2.83
N ARG A 47 -55.83 25.17 -3.10
CA ARG A 47 -56.17 24.16 -4.14
C ARG A 47 -56.60 24.59 -5.57
N ASN A 48 -55.87 24.00 -6.53
CA ASN A 48 -56.27 23.43 -7.85
C ASN A 48 -57.76 22.98 -7.98
N PRO A 49 -58.35 22.81 -9.20
CA PRO A 49 -57.70 22.27 -10.42
C PRO A 49 -58.18 22.79 -11.81
N SER A 50 -57.58 22.31 -12.92
CA SER A 50 -58.26 21.65 -14.08
C SER A 50 -57.36 21.52 -15.34
N VAL A 51 -57.75 20.65 -16.30
CA VAL A 51 -57.03 20.32 -17.56
C VAL A 51 -58.06 20.03 -18.67
N PRO A 52 -57.86 20.49 -19.92
CA PRO A 52 -57.92 19.56 -21.07
C PRO A 52 -56.97 19.88 -22.27
N ASN A 53 -56.80 18.88 -23.15
CA ASN A 53 -55.91 18.88 -24.32
C ASN A 53 -56.38 19.70 -25.54
N VAL A 54 -55.42 20.14 -26.39
CA VAL A 54 -55.58 20.28 -27.86
C VAL A 54 -54.28 19.80 -28.56
N TYR A 55 -54.37 19.36 -29.83
CA TYR A 55 -53.34 18.64 -30.61
C TYR A 55 -52.74 19.45 -31.78
N LYS A 56 -51.45 19.18 -32.10
CA LYS A 56 -50.83 19.32 -33.47
C LYS A 56 -50.68 20.77 -34.03
N ASN A 57 -49.89 21.06 -35.08
CA ASN A 57 -49.22 20.21 -36.08
C ASN A 57 -47.99 20.89 -36.75
N MET A 58 -47.06 20.07 -37.28
CA MET A 58 -46.30 20.29 -38.55
C MET A 58 -45.29 21.46 -38.71
N SER A 59 -44.35 21.42 -39.67
CA SER A 59 -43.90 20.33 -40.59
C SER A 59 -42.36 20.30 -40.76
N THR A 60 -41.81 19.91 -41.92
CA THR A 60 -40.57 19.08 -41.98
C THR A 60 -39.74 19.21 -43.27
N THR A 61 -38.45 18.88 -43.19
CA THR A 61 -37.55 18.47 -44.30
C THR A 61 -36.61 17.40 -43.69
N LYS A 62 -36.59 16.09 -44.02
CA LYS A 62 -36.47 15.36 -45.31
C LYS A 62 -35.14 15.66 -46.01
N ILE A 63 -34.39 14.68 -46.54
CA ILE A 63 -34.75 13.51 -47.39
C ILE A 63 -33.89 12.27 -46.98
N GLN A 64 -34.50 11.10 -46.65
CA GLN A 64 -34.45 9.78 -47.37
C GLN A 64 -33.05 9.17 -47.63
N SER A 65 -32.79 7.85 -47.60
CA SER A 65 -33.46 6.60 -47.14
C SER A 65 -32.42 5.44 -47.32
N ALA A 66 -32.59 4.13 -47.08
CA ALA A 66 -33.69 3.18 -46.77
C ALA A 66 -33.06 1.94 -46.04
N ASN A 67 -33.61 0.72 -45.88
CA ASN A 67 -34.91 0.07 -46.15
C ASN A 67 -35.05 -1.21 -45.26
N VAL A 68 -36.28 -1.70 -44.98
CA VAL A 68 -36.65 -3.14 -44.72
C VAL A 68 -36.04 -3.82 -43.45
N GLN A 69 -36.75 -4.60 -42.60
CA GLN A 69 -38.16 -5.04 -42.53
C GLN A 69 -38.66 -5.28 -41.08
N THR A 70 -39.92 -5.72 -40.93
CA THR A 70 -40.70 -5.80 -39.66
C THR A 70 -40.91 -7.21 -39.10
N GLY A 71 -41.05 -7.35 -37.78
CA GLY A 71 -41.55 -8.55 -37.07
C GLY A 71 -42.18 -8.20 -35.71
N GLN A 72 -43.14 -8.99 -35.21
CA GLN A 72 -43.95 -8.69 -34.01
C GLN A 72 -43.56 -9.53 -32.76
N PRO A 73 -43.84 -9.04 -31.53
CA PRO A 73 -43.73 -9.82 -30.30
C PRO A 73 -44.97 -10.68 -30.00
N VAL A 74 -44.78 -11.76 -29.24
CA VAL A 74 -45.81 -12.70 -28.76
C VAL A 74 -45.64 -12.88 -27.24
N PRO A 75 -46.73 -12.96 -26.43
CA PRO A 75 -46.64 -12.95 -24.97
C PRO A 75 -46.19 -14.30 -24.36
N PRO A 76 -45.66 -14.31 -23.13
CA PRO A 76 -45.18 -15.52 -22.46
C PRO A 76 -46.33 -16.38 -21.91
N THR A 77 -46.20 -17.70 -22.04
CA THR A 77 -47.08 -18.70 -21.43
C THR A 77 -46.32 -19.55 -20.40
N THR A 78 -46.93 -19.74 -19.23
CA THR A 78 -46.47 -20.69 -18.21
C THR A 78 -47.23 -22.02 -18.31
N PRO A 79 -46.56 -23.16 -18.13
CA PRO A 79 -47.20 -24.39 -17.67
C PRO A 79 -46.56 -24.96 -16.39
N HIS A 80 -47.32 -25.81 -15.70
CA HIS A 80 -46.92 -26.48 -14.44
C HIS A 80 -46.07 -27.74 -14.69
N TRP A 81 -45.37 -28.19 -13.64
CA TRP A 81 -44.79 -29.53 -13.54
C TRP A 81 -45.60 -30.43 -12.58
N PRO A 82 -46.08 -31.62 -13.02
CA PRO A 82 -46.30 -32.78 -12.17
C PRO A 82 -44.98 -33.56 -11.98
N GLY A 83 -44.95 -34.57 -11.10
CA GLY A 83 -43.75 -35.38 -10.83
C GLY A 83 -43.95 -36.89 -11.04
N ALA A 84 -43.01 -37.66 -10.46
CA ALA A 84 -42.85 -39.11 -10.45
C ALA A 84 -41.93 -39.72 -11.55
N ASP A 85 -40.96 -40.48 -11.04
CA ASP A 85 -39.95 -41.37 -11.65
C ASP A 85 -40.58 -42.66 -12.29
N PRO A 86 -39.84 -43.55 -13.02
CA PRO A 86 -38.45 -43.97 -12.71
C PRO A 86 -37.49 -44.45 -13.84
N GLU A 87 -36.30 -44.85 -13.37
CA GLU A 87 -35.32 -45.83 -13.91
C GLU A 87 -34.45 -45.50 -15.15
N VAL A 88 -33.18 -45.18 -14.86
CA VAL A 88 -31.99 -45.33 -15.74
C VAL A 88 -30.80 -45.77 -14.84
N PRO A 89 -29.94 -46.73 -15.25
CA PRO A 89 -28.99 -47.38 -14.33
C PRO A 89 -27.67 -46.62 -14.06
N GLU A 90 -26.99 -47.01 -12.98
CA GLU A 90 -25.77 -46.38 -12.45
C GLU A 90 -24.47 -46.78 -13.21
N PRO A 91 -23.47 -45.88 -13.33
CA PRO A 91 -22.11 -46.18 -13.75
C PRO A 91 -21.23 -46.71 -12.58
N PRO A 92 -20.11 -47.40 -12.85
CA PRO A 92 -19.32 -48.11 -11.82
C PRO A 92 -18.56 -47.20 -10.85
N GLU A 93 -18.33 -47.72 -9.64
CA GLU A 93 -17.60 -47.05 -8.56
C GLU A 93 -16.13 -46.77 -8.92
N ILE A 94 -15.67 -45.57 -8.54
CA ILE A 94 -14.25 -45.19 -8.54
C ILE A 94 -13.85 -44.91 -7.09
N ASN A 95 -12.87 -45.65 -6.58
CA ASN A 95 -12.41 -45.57 -5.19
C ASN A 95 -11.71 -44.23 -4.87
N ASN A 96 -12.50 -43.22 -4.50
CA ASN A 96 -12.03 -41.91 -4.05
C ASN A 96 -11.62 -41.92 -2.56
N TYR A 97 -10.47 -42.51 -2.24
CA TYR A 97 -9.78 -42.28 -0.96
C TYR A 97 -9.22 -40.85 -0.90
N GLY A 98 -10.09 -39.86 -0.69
CA GLY A 98 -9.68 -38.45 -0.64
C GLY A 98 -10.79 -37.39 -0.56
N LEU A 99 -12.03 -37.74 -0.17
CA LEU A 99 -13.13 -36.75 -0.11
C LEU A 99 -14.21 -37.08 0.94
N ALA A 100 -13.79 -37.26 2.20
CA ALA A 100 -14.68 -37.37 3.35
C ALA A 100 -14.12 -36.62 4.58
N ILE A 101 -14.99 -36.34 5.55
CA ILE A 101 -14.77 -35.56 6.80
C ILE A 101 -14.79 -34.03 6.61
N PHE A 102 -16.01 -33.51 6.45
CA PHE A 102 -16.41 -32.19 6.97
C PHE A 102 -17.90 -32.24 7.35
N ALA A 103 -18.20 -32.34 8.65
CA ALA A 103 -19.46 -31.89 9.28
C ALA A 103 -19.52 -32.30 10.77
N LEU A 104 -19.11 -31.41 11.67
CA LEU A 104 -19.96 -31.12 12.83
C LEU A 104 -20.90 -29.99 12.36
N THR A 105 -22.20 -30.19 12.42
CA THR A 105 -23.19 -29.16 12.08
C THR A 105 -23.52 -28.30 13.30
N ASP A 106 -23.76 -27.00 13.10
CA ASP A 106 -24.08 -26.07 14.19
C ASP A 106 -25.34 -26.47 14.99
N GLU A 107 -26.22 -27.30 14.42
CA GLU A 107 -27.42 -27.82 15.12
C GLU A 107 -27.07 -28.66 16.36
N ASP A 108 -25.96 -29.41 16.35
CA ASP A 108 -25.55 -30.24 17.50
C ASP A 108 -24.99 -29.42 18.67
N LEU A 109 -24.51 -28.19 18.39
CA LEU A 109 -23.91 -27.28 19.38
C LEU A 109 -24.89 -26.25 19.96
N THR A 110 -26.07 -26.07 19.36
CA THR A 110 -26.95 -24.91 19.65
C THR A 110 -28.30 -25.25 20.29
N GLN A 111 -28.70 -26.53 20.38
CA GLN A 111 -29.96 -26.90 21.04
C GLN A 111 -29.88 -26.84 22.59
N PRO A 112 -30.96 -26.40 23.27
CA PRO A 112 -30.95 -26.17 24.73
C PRO A 112 -30.91 -27.47 25.55
N MET A 113 -30.27 -27.41 26.72
CA MET A 113 -30.09 -28.56 27.63
C MET A 113 -31.36 -28.97 28.39
N ASP A 114 -32.25 -29.75 27.77
CA ASP A 114 -33.35 -30.48 28.47
C ASP A 114 -33.25 -32.02 28.33
N ASP A 115 -32.28 -32.53 27.57
CA ASP A 115 -32.14 -33.97 27.31
C ASP A 115 -31.65 -34.79 28.53
N ARG A 116 -32.14 -36.03 28.61
CA ARG A 116 -31.92 -36.94 29.74
C ARG A 116 -30.44 -37.40 29.83
N PRO A 117 -29.98 -37.86 31.01
CA PRO A 117 -28.55 -38.16 31.23
C PRO A 117 -27.94 -39.19 30.28
N ARG A 118 -28.74 -40.16 29.79
CA ARG A 118 -28.30 -41.18 28.82
C ARG A 118 -27.92 -40.56 27.48
N ASP A 119 -28.73 -39.62 27.01
CA ASP A 119 -28.62 -39.03 25.67
C ASP A 119 -27.42 -38.07 25.56
N ARG A 120 -26.93 -37.54 26.70
CA ARG A 120 -25.65 -36.80 26.79
C ARG A 120 -24.44 -37.73 26.66
N VAL A 121 -24.45 -38.88 27.35
CA VAL A 121 -23.34 -39.87 27.25
C VAL A 121 -23.21 -40.38 25.82
N GLU A 122 -24.32 -40.67 25.15
CA GLU A 122 -24.32 -41.19 23.78
C GLU A 122 -23.93 -40.15 22.71
N ARG A 123 -24.03 -38.85 23.02
CA ARG A 123 -23.55 -37.75 22.17
C ARG A 123 -22.06 -37.49 22.38
N VAL A 124 -21.57 -37.52 23.63
CA VAL A 124 -20.14 -37.45 23.95
C VAL A 124 -19.37 -38.62 23.33
N LYS A 125 -19.88 -39.85 23.38
CA LYS A 125 -19.27 -40.99 22.68
C LYS A 125 -19.11 -40.73 21.18
N ARG A 126 -20.18 -40.33 20.48
CA ARG A 126 -20.11 -40.06 19.02
C ARG A 126 -19.14 -38.93 18.68
N MET A 127 -19.01 -37.93 19.54
CA MET A 127 -18.01 -36.87 19.39
C MET A 127 -16.58 -37.41 19.54
N LEU A 128 -16.34 -38.30 20.52
CA LEU A 128 -15.05 -38.97 20.70
C LEU A 128 -14.73 -39.92 19.53
N ASP A 129 -15.66 -40.79 19.12
CA ASP A 129 -15.52 -41.69 17.96
C ASP A 129 -15.18 -40.92 16.67
N SER A 130 -15.71 -39.69 16.49
CA SER A 130 -15.42 -38.84 15.34
C SER A 130 -14.06 -38.13 15.43
N ILE A 131 -13.58 -37.84 16.63
CA ILE A 131 -12.22 -37.30 16.85
C ILE A 131 -11.19 -38.39 16.60
N ASP A 132 -11.43 -39.60 17.12
CA ASP A 132 -10.56 -40.77 16.95
C ASP A 132 -10.42 -41.15 15.46
N LYS A 133 -11.54 -41.24 14.73
CA LYS A 133 -11.52 -41.45 13.26
C LYS A 133 -10.80 -40.36 12.48
N TYR A 134 -10.89 -39.10 12.92
CA TYR A 134 -10.13 -38.00 12.30
C TYR A 134 -8.62 -38.15 12.56
N GLN A 135 -8.22 -38.48 13.80
CA GLN A 135 -6.83 -38.75 14.15
C GLN A 135 -6.27 -39.95 13.40
N GLN A 136 -7.04 -41.03 13.24
CA GLN A 136 -6.69 -42.19 12.43
C GLN A 136 -6.50 -41.81 10.95
N GLY A 137 -7.41 -41.03 10.36
CA GLY A 137 -7.29 -40.55 8.98
C GLY A 137 -6.06 -39.67 8.74
N VAL A 138 -5.73 -38.77 9.68
CA VAL A 138 -4.50 -37.97 9.63
C VAL A 138 -3.25 -38.87 9.74
N ARG A 139 -3.22 -39.81 10.69
CA ARG A 139 -2.10 -40.76 10.88
C ARG A 139 -1.86 -41.63 9.64
N ALA A 140 -2.92 -42.17 9.03
CA ALA A 140 -2.82 -42.93 7.78
C ALA A 140 -2.28 -42.07 6.63
N THR A 141 -2.73 -40.82 6.52
CA THR A 141 -2.21 -39.87 5.52
C THR A 141 -0.72 -39.59 5.72
N THR A 142 -0.28 -39.35 6.96
CA THR A 142 1.14 -39.16 7.28
C THR A 142 1.99 -40.39 6.99
N MET A 143 1.53 -41.59 7.38
CA MET A 143 2.25 -42.83 7.07
C MET A 143 2.36 -43.08 5.56
N ASN A 144 1.31 -42.82 4.78
CA ASN A 144 1.35 -42.93 3.33
C ASN A 144 2.32 -41.93 2.67
N ILE A 145 2.46 -40.71 3.22
CA ILE A 145 3.46 -39.73 2.78
C ILE A 145 4.89 -40.21 3.10
N VAL A 146 5.12 -40.74 4.30
CA VAL A 146 6.43 -41.30 4.71
C VAL A 146 6.80 -42.51 3.86
N ALA A 147 5.87 -43.44 3.61
CA ALA A 147 6.08 -44.59 2.74
C ALA A 147 6.38 -44.19 1.29
N SER A 148 5.63 -43.21 0.75
CA SER A 148 5.84 -42.66 -0.58
C SER A 148 7.25 -42.07 -0.75
N GLU A 149 7.68 -41.22 0.19
CA GLU A 149 9.02 -40.59 0.10
C GLU A 149 10.15 -41.60 0.38
N ARG A 150 9.94 -42.61 1.25
CA ARG A 150 10.86 -43.74 1.44
C ARG A 150 11.05 -44.54 0.14
N GLN A 151 9.96 -44.87 -0.56
CA GLN A 151 10.02 -45.49 -1.88
C GLN A 151 10.67 -44.59 -2.94
N ARG A 152 10.62 -43.26 -2.78
CA ARG A 152 11.22 -42.29 -3.70
C ARG A 152 12.73 -42.14 -3.48
N ILE A 153 13.18 -42.16 -2.22
CA ILE A 153 14.59 -42.18 -1.84
C ILE A 153 15.24 -43.48 -2.34
N MET A 154 14.66 -44.64 -2.05
CA MET A 154 15.24 -45.92 -2.50
C MET A 154 15.18 -46.10 -4.04
N ARG A 155 14.17 -45.56 -4.73
CA ARG A 155 14.19 -45.47 -6.20
C ARG A 155 15.31 -44.58 -6.74
N HIS A 156 15.77 -43.58 -5.98
CA HIS A 156 16.94 -42.77 -6.34
C HIS A 156 18.26 -43.53 -6.12
N GLU A 157 18.33 -44.38 -5.09
CA GLU A 157 19.48 -45.24 -4.84
C GLU A 157 19.60 -46.36 -5.88
N VAL A 158 18.51 -47.06 -6.21
CA VAL A 158 18.46 -48.08 -7.28
C VAL A 158 18.84 -47.46 -8.63
N ASN A 159 18.32 -46.27 -8.97
CA ASN A 159 18.72 -45.56 -10.19
C ASN A 159 20.18 -45.07 -10.16
N SER A 160 20.79 -44.90 -8.99
CA SER A 160 22.22 -44.63 -8.89
C SER A 160 23.06 -45.89 -9.13
N GLN A 161 22.59 -47.06 -8.70
CA GLN A 161 23.28 -48.34 -8.91
C GLN A 161 23.21 -48.81 -10.36
N THR A 162 22.06 -48.64 -11.04
CA THR A 162 21.93 -48.93 -12.49
C THR A 162 22.78 -48.01 -13.38
N SER A 163 23.32 -46.91 -12.84
CA SER A 163 24.36 -46.11 -13.52
C SER A 163 25.76 -46.78 -13.56
N GLY A 164 25.91 -47.98 -12.97
CA GLY A 164 26.98 -48.93 -13.28
C GLY A 164 28.16 -48.95 -12.31
N ARG A 165 27.92 -48.91 -10.99
CA ARG A 165 28.99 -49.00 -9.95
C ARG A 165 28.61 -49.73 -8.66
N ASP A 166 28.22 -51.00 -8.72
CA ASP A 166 28.83 -52.05 -7.87
C ASP A 166 28.44 -53.47 -8.34
N PRO A 167 29.26 -54.52 -8.10
CA PRO A 167 28.94 -55.91 -8.44
C PRO A 167 28.71 -56.77 -7.18
N GLY A 168 27.46 -56.96 -6.74
CA GLY A 168 27.24 -57.73 -5.49
C GLY A 168 25.85 -58.27 -5.17
N ILE A 169 24.77 -57.84 -5.84
CA ILE A 169 23.39 -58.29 -5.54
C ILE A 169 22.75 -58.85 -6.82
N SER A 170 21.99 -59.94 -6.70
CA SER A 170 21.27 -60.57 -7.82
C SER A 170 19.91 -59.93 -8.07
N GLN A 171 19.37 -60.10 -9.27
CA GLN A 171 18.05 -59.54 -9.62
C GLN A 171 16.94 -60.19 -8.78
N ASP A 172 17.06 -61.48 -8.48
CA ASP A 172 16.09 -62.23 -7.70
C ASP A 172 15.98 -61.68 -6.25
N GLU A 173 17.10 -61.28 -5.64
CA GLU A 173 17.13 -60.60 -4.32
C GLU A 173 16.48 -59.21 -4.34
N VAL A 174 16.52 -58.50 -5.47
CA VAL A 174 15.85 -57.20 -5.64
C VAL A 174 14.34 -57.38 -5.76
N ASP A 175 13.90 -58.39 -6.52
CA ASP A 175 12.48 -58.67 -6.74
C ASP A 175 11.83 -59.25 -5.46
N GLU A 176 12.53 -60.10 -4.69
CA GLU A 176 12.09 -60.61 -3.38
C GLU A 176 11.95 -59.46 -2.34
N LEU A 177 12.84 -58.46 -2.38
CA LEU A 177 12.72 -57.23 -1.57
C LEU A 177 11.50 -56.38 -1.97
N ILE A 178 11.17 -56.29 -3.26
CA ILE A 178 10.00 -55.56 -3.75
C ILE A 178 8.70 -56.25 -3.33
N GLU A 179 8.64 -57.59 -3.39
CA GLU A 179 7.48 -58.36 -2.93
C GLU A 179 7.28 -58.23 -1.41
N ALA A 180 8.35 -58.34 -0.62
CA ALA A 180 8.31 -58.12 0.83
C ALA A 180 7.90 -56.70 1.25
N LEU A 181 8.22 -55.68 0.44
CA LEU A 181 7.83 -54.29 0.66
C LEU A 181 6.45 -53.93 0.09
N SER A 182 5.75 -54.87 -0.56
CA SER A 182 4.40 -54.69 -1.12
C SER A 182 3.28 -55.27 -0.25
N ALA A 183 3.62 -55.87 0.89
CA ALA A 183 2.63 -56.35 1.87
C ALA A 183 2.06 -55.20 2.71
N GLU A 184 0.74 -55.08 2.78
CA GLU A 184 0.06 -54.17 3.71
C GLU A 184 0.17 -54.69 5.16
N PRO A 185 0.27 -53.81 6.17
CA PRO A 185 0.40 -54.22 7.57
C PRO A 185 -0.90 -54.83 8.11
N GLU A 186 -0.81 -55.95 8.83
CA GLU A 186 -1.96 -56.63 9.43
C GLU A 186 -2.67 -55.76 10.49
N GLU A 187 -4.01 -55.80 10.51
CA GLU A 187 -4.83 -55.15 11.54
C GLU A 187 -4.60 -55.78 12.93
N GLY A 188 -3.72 -55.21 13.75
CA GLY A 188 -3.53 -55.73 15.12
C GLY A 188 -2.58 -55.01 16.09
N THR A 189 -1.80 -54.00 15.66
CA THR A 189 -0.86 -53.30 16.57
C THR A 189 -1.56 -52.33 17.53
N ASP A 190 -1.06 -52.25 18.77
CA ASP A 190 -1.68 -51.49 19.87
C ASP A 190 -1.57 -49.96 19.71
N TYR A 191 -2.66 -49.32 19.27
CA TYR A 191 -2.69 -47.89 18.91
C TYR A 191 -2.89 -46.96 20.13
N ASN A 192 -1.85 -46.80 20.95
CA ASN A 192 -1.89 -45.92 22.12
C ASN A 192 -0.67 -44.98 22.27
N MET A 193 -0.10 -44.55 21.13
CA MET A 193 0.91 -43.48 21.06
C MET A 193 0.29 -42.16 20.58
N ASP A 194 0.88 -41.03 20.97
CA ASP A 194 0.44 -39.68 20.56
C ASP A 194 0.99 -39.29 19.18
N THR A 195 0.39 -38.27 18.53
CA THR A 195 0.82 -37.82 17.18
C THR A 195 2.21 -37.22 17.16
N ASP A 196 2.63 -36.59 18.26
CA ASP A 196 3.98 -36.05 18.40
C ASP A 196 5.04 -37.15 18.45
N ASP A 197 4.77 -38.28 19.13
CA ASP A 197 5.71 -39.40 19.21
C ASP A 197 5.85 -40.12 17.87
N ILE A 198 4.75 -40.33 17.13
CA ILE A 198 4.80 -40.86 15.75
C ILE A 198 5.67 -39.95 14.85
N THR A 199 5.57 -38.63 15.02
CA THR A 199 6.35 -37.66 14.25
C THR A 199 7.83 -37.68 14.65
N ARG A 200 8.13 -37.84 15.94
CA ARG A 200 9.51 -37.98 16.47
C ARG A 200 10.17 -39.27 16.00
N GLU A 201 9.45 -40.38 15.99
CA GLU A 201 9.95 -41.69 15.57
C GLU A 201 10.20 -41.72 14.05
N ALA A 202 9.29 -41.20 13.24
CA ALA A 202 9.50 -41.05 11.80
C ALA A 202 10.68 -40.12 11.44
N MET A 203 10.91 -39.03 12.19
CA MET A 203 12.10 -38.20 12.03
C MET A 203 13.39 -38.92 12.46
N ARG A 204 13.31 -39.81 13.45
CA ARG A 204 14.45 -40.58 13.95
C ARG A 204 14.95 -41.57 12.92
N ASP A 205 14.06 -42.37 12.33
CA ASP A 205 14.41 -43.37 11.31
C ASP A 205 15.05 -42.71 10.07
N LEU A 206 14.54 -41.56 9.64
CA LEU A 206 15.12 -40.76 8.53
C LEU A 206 16.53 -40.23 8.85
N VAL A 207 16.83 -39.93 10.11
CA VAL A 207 18.15 -39.47 10.55
C VAL A 207 19.10 -40.65 10.75
N GLU A 208 18.65 -41.75 11.35
CA GLU A 208 19.49 -42.93 11.61
C GLU A 208 19.82 -43.70 10.31
N GLY A 209 18.92 -43.71 9.31
CA GLY A 209 19.08 -44.41 8.03
C GLY A 209 19.81 -43.68 6.89
N SER A 210 20.51 -42.56 7.13
CA SER A 210 21.13 -41.74 6.06
C SER A 210 22.64 -41.55 6.21
N GLU A 211 23.46 -42.17 5.35
CA GLU A 211 24.94 -42.10 5.47
C GLU A 211 25.57 -40.79 4.96
N SER A 212 24.86 -40.01 4.14
CA SER A 212 25.37 -38.78 3.53
C SER A 212 25.05 -37.50 4.33
N CYS A 213 26.06 -36.66 4.51
CA CYS A 213 25.92 -35.37 5.20
C CYS A 213 25.19 -34.29 4.36
N ARG A 214 25.12 -34.42 3.03
CA ARG A 214 24.47 -33.41 2.16
C ARG A 214 22.95 -33.56 2.16
N ASP A 215 22.47 -34.78 2.08
CA ASP A 215 21.05 -35.09 1.92
C ASP A 215 20.27 -34.80 3.21
N ARG A 216 20.90 -35.00 4.37
CA ARG A 216 20.37 -34.59 5.68
C ARG A 216 20.02 -33.09 5.74
N GLU A 217 20.86 -32.21 5.20
CA GLU A 217 20.56 -30.75 5.19
C GLU A 217 19.44 -30.40 4.21
N GLY A 218 19.40 -31.05 3.04
CA GLY A 218 18.35 -30.86 2.04
C GLY A 218 16.97 -31.42 2.44
N SER A 219 16.94 -32.46 3.28
CA SER A 219 15.71 -33.02 3.85
C SER A 219 15.22 -32.21 5.05
N LEU A 220 16.10 -31.76 5.94
CA LEU A 220 15.73 -30.87 7.06
C LEU A 220 15.08 -29.57 6.58
N ARG A 221 15.64 -28.91 5.55
CA ARG A 221 15.04 -27.70 4.96
C ARG A 221 13.64 -27.96 4.35
N ARG A 222 13.40 -29.15 3.78
CA ARG A 222 12.08 -29.53 3.24
C ARG A 222 11.07 -29.88 4.33
N LEU A 223 11.50 -30.56 5.40
CA LEU A 223 10.65 -30.80 6.58
C LEU A 223 10.30 -29.49 7.30
N GLN A 224 11.23 -28.54 7.38
CA GLN A 224 10.96 -27.21 7.92
C GLN A 224 9.94 -26.45 7.07
N TYR A 225 10.09 -26.45 5.74
CA TYR A 225 9.10 -25.89 4.80
C TYR A 225 7.71 -26.53 4.93
N LEU A 226 7.62 -27.85 5.19
CA LEU A 226 6.36 -28.55 5.41
C LEU A 226 5.75 -28.25 6.79
N ALA A 227 6.56 -28.16 7.84
CA ALA A 227 6.12 -27.74 9.17
C ALA A 227 5.57 -26.31 9.17
N GLU A 228 6.18 -25.40 8.39
CA GLU A 228 5.69 -24.05 8.14
C GLU A 228 4.36 -23.98 7.36
N GLN A 229 3.90 -25.10 6.77
CA GLN A 229 2.54 -25.20 6.19
C GLN A 229 1.51 -25.85 7.13
N SER A 230 1.96 -26.39 8.28
CA SER A 230 1.08 -27.00 9.28
C SER A 230 0.53 -25.95 10.25
N ILE A 231 -0.73 -26.12 10.67
CA ILE A 231 -1.55 -25.01 11.23
C ILE A 231 -1.32 -24.80 12.75
N TYR A 232 -0.52 -25.64 13.41
CA TYR A 232 -0.22 -25.56 14.84
C TYR A 232 1.28 -25.50 15.12
N TYR A 233 1.74 -24.35 15.62
CA TYR A 233 3.07 -24.13 16.17
C TYR A 233 2.97 -24.01 17.71
N SER A 234 3.81 -24.72 18.47
CA SER A 234 3.88 -24.60 19.93
C SER A 234 5.32 -24.37 20.40
N ASP A 235 5.48 -23.57 21.46
CA ASP A 235 6.79 -23.22 22.05
C ASP A 235 7.56 -24.43 22.65
N GLU A 236 6.92 -25.60 22.74
CA GLU A 236 7.46 -26.79 23.41
C GLU A 236 8.29 -27.68 22.47
N PHE A 237 8.02 -27.64 21.15
CA PHE A 237 8.75 -28.42 20.15
C PHE A 237 10.23 -27.99 20.02
N ASP A 238 10.47 -26.67 19.94
CA ASP A 238 11.79 -26.03 20.00
C ASP A 238 12.61 -26.47 21.23
N ALA A 239 11.93 -26.71 22.35
CA ALA A 239 12.54 -27.07 23.62
C ALA A 239 12.99 -28.55 23.70
N GLU A 240 12.63 -29.40 22.73
CA GLU A 240 13.12 -30.78 22.64
C GLU A 240 14.17 -31.01 21.56
N ILE A 241 14.10 -30.34 20.40
CA ILE A 241 15.18 -30.43 19.39
C ILE A 241 16.54 -30.04 20.00
N ALA A 242 16.54 -29.03 20.88
CA ALA A 242 17.73 -28.59 21.64
C ALA A 242 18.31 -29.63 22.63
N LYS A 243 17.65 -30.77 22.85
CA LYS A 243 18.09 -31.85 23.77
C LYS A 243 18.73 -33.04 23.05
N LEU A 244 18.64 -33.12 21.71
CA LEU A 244 19.11 -34.29 20.95
C LEU A 244 20.65 -34.47 21.03
N PRO A 245 21.18 -35.71 21.17
CA PRO A 245 22.59 -35.91 21.53
C PRO A 245 23.63 -35.46 20.49
N ALA A 246 23.26 -35.38 19.21
CA ALA A 246 24.18 -35.18 18.08
C ALA A 246 24.98 -33.87 18.12
N VAL A 247 24.48 -32.84 18.82
CA VAL A 247 25.05 -31.47 18.81
C VAL A 247 26.39 -31.36 19.59
N ARG A 248 26.83 -32.43 20.29
CA ARG A 248 28.07 -32.42 21.11
C ARG A 248 29.27 -33.16 20.50
N GLY A 249 29.16 -33.68 19.27
CA GLY A 249 30.08 -34.70 18.74
C GLY A 249 31.19 -34.28 17.76
N LEU A 250 31.24 -33.02 17.29
CA LEU A 250 32.15 -32.62 16.19
C LEU A 250 32.90 -31.30 16.47
N GLY A 251 34.13 -31.42 16.97
CA GLY A 251 35.07 -30.28 17.04
C GLY A 251 36.18 -30.42 16.00
N HIS A 252 36.20 -29.55 14.97
CA HIS A 252 37.38 -29.08 14.20
C HIS A 252 36.98 -28.14 13.02
N TRP A 253 36.24 -27.05 13.26
CA TRP A 253 35.98 -26.02 12.24
C TRP A 253 36.05 -24.58 12.77
N ASN A 254 36.23 -23.63 11.84
CA ASN A 254 36.67 -22.25 12.07
C ASN A 254 35.60 -21.37 12.78
N PRO A 255 35.92 -20.60 13.87
CA PRO A 255 34.90 -19.98 14.73
C PRO A 255 33.94 -18.97 14.07
N THR A 256 34.31 -18.33 12.97
CA THR A 256 33.58 -17.17 12.40
C THR A 256 32.27 -17.50 11.67
N LYS A 257 31.89 -18.77 11.48
CA LYS A 257 30.62 -19.14 10.82
C LYS A 257 29.48 -19.58 11.75
N VAL A 258 29.74 -19.92 13.01
CA VAL A 258 28.69 -20.35 13.96
C VAL A 258 27.94 -19.16 14.58
N GLU A 259 28.57 -17.97 14.60
CA GLU A 259 28.00 -16.78 15.23
C GLU A 259 26.79 -16.16 14.49
N VAL A 260 26.51 -16.59 13.26
CA VAL A 260 25.40 -16.06 12.45
C VAL A 260 24.07 -16.72 12.84
N LEU A 261 24.03 -18.06 12.93
CA LEU A 261 22.79 -18.81 13.21
C LEU A 261 22.26 -18.54 14.64
N THR A 262 23.15 -18.38 15.62
CA THR A 262 22.74 -18.16 17.03
C THR A 262 22.22 -16.74 17.32
N ARG A 263 22.30 -15.81 16.36
CA ARG A 263 21.88 -14.41 16.53
C ARG A 263 20.38 -14.15 16.28
N PHE A 264 19.68 -15.03 15.55
CA PHE A 264 18.24 -14.86 15.28
C PHE A 264 17.38 -15.02 16.55
N HIS A 265 17.64 -16.04 17.38
CA HIS A 265 16.82 -16.35 18.57
C HIS A 265 17.04 -15.42 19.79
N ASN A 266 18.08 -14.57 19.76
CA ASN A 266 18.57 -13.88 20.96
C ASN A 266 18.26 -12.36 21.03
N ARG A 267 17.43 -11.82 20.14
CA ARG A 267 16.96 -10.41 20.21
C ARG A 267 15.58 -10.19 20.84
N SER A 268 14.72 -11.22 20.91
CA SER A 268 13.41 -11.13 21.59
C SER A 268 13.52 -11.34 23.11
N ARG A 269 14.23 -12.39 23.56
CA ARG A 269 14.30 -12.79 24.98
C ARG A 269 15.23 -11.93 25.86
N ASN A 270 16.08 -11.07 25.30
CA ASN A 270 17.08 -10.29 26.06
C ASN A 270 16.68 -8.85 26.45
N ARG A 271 15.39 -8.47 26.34
CA ARG A 271 14.86 -7.23 26.97
C ARG A 271 14.14 -7.43 28.30
N SER A 272 13.87 -8.68 28.72
CA SER A 272 13.11 -9.00 29.94
C SER A 272 13.90 -9.70 31.04
N ARG A 273 15.20 -9.95 30.85
CA ARG A 273 16.08 -10.62 31.86
C ARG A 273 17.34 -9.84 32.27
N ALA A 274 17.46 -8.57 31.86
CA ALA A 274 18.60 -7.71 32.15
C ALA A 274 18.43 -6.80 33.40
N GLN A 275 17.40 -7.02 34.22
CA GLN A 275 17.17 -6.26 35.47
C GLN A 275 17.26 -7.09 36.76
N ASP A 276 17.20 -8.44 36.69
CA ASP A 276 17.31 -9.33 37.85
C ASP A 276 18.60 -10.18 37.83
N ARG A 277 19.74 -9.51 38.09
CA ARG A 277 20.99 -10.08 38.63
C ARG A 277 21.98 -8.96 38.95
N GLY A 278 21.85 -8.40 40.16
CA GLY A 278 22.60 -7.23 40.61
C GLY A 278 23.03 -7.30 42.08
N ARG A 279 23.47 -8.46 42.56
CA ARG A 279 23.99 -8.63 43.92
C ARG A 279 24.92 -9.84 44.03
N LEU A 280 26.05 -9.64 44.73
CA LEU A 280 27.20 -10.56 44.82
C LEU A 280 27.96 -10.67 43.46
N ASP A 281 29.29 -10.64 43.40
CA ASP A 281 30.31 -10.78 44.46
C ASP A 281 31.17 -9.53 44.71
N GLN A 282 32.02 -9.59 45.74
CA GLN A 282 33.04 -8.59 46.11
C GLN A 282 34.45 -9.16 45.92
N ALA A 283 35.35 -8.47 45.18
CA ALA A 283 36.81 -8.63 45.32
C ALA A 283 37.63 -7.50 44.65
N ALA A 284 38.85 -7.31 45.16
CA ALA A 284 40.02 -6.67 44.52
C ALA A 284 39.98 -5.16 44.15
N ILE A 285 40.85 -4.39 44.83
CA ILE A 285 41.23 -2.99 44.59
C ILE A 285 42.70 -2.98 44.08
N PRO A 286 43.05 -2.21 43.03
CA PRO A 286 43.80 -0.94 43.23
C PRO A 286 43.25 0.21 42.34
N GLN A 287 42.92 1.39 42.88
CA GLN A 287 43.85 2.45 43.31
C GLN A 287 44.85 2.94 42.26
N ILE A 288 44.49 4.02 41.56
CA ILE A 288 45.33 5.24 41.48
C ILE A 288 44.40 6.42 41.81
N ALA A 289 44.87 7.37 42.61
CA ALA A 289 44.10 8.53 43.04
C ALA A 289 44.78 9.84 42.63
N ILE A 290 43.98 10.83 42.20
CA ILE A 290 44.36 12.25 42.22
C ILE A 290 43.27 12.99 42.98
N VAL A 291 43.72 13.90 43.87
CA VAL A 291 42.93 14.54 44.91
C VAL A 291 42.46 15.92 44.45
N LEU A 292 41.25 16.34 44.87
CA LEU A 292 40.99 17.66 45.50
C LEU A 292 39.55 17.76 46.04
N GLU A 293 39.42 18.20 47.29
CA GLU A 293 38.13 18.37 48.00
C GLU A 293 37.56 19.80 47.86
N PRO A 294 36.22 19.98 48.08
CA PRO A 294 35.57 21.28 47.96
C PRO A 294 35.72 22.17 49.22
N ARG A 295 35.57 23.49 49.04
CA ARG A 295 35.37 24.43 50.16
C ARG A 295 34.07 25.24 50.02
N ARG A 296 33.35 25.36 51.13
CA ARG A 296 32.19 26.24 51.33
C ARG A 296 32.66 27.70 51.46
N LEU A 297 31.75 28.68 51.26
CA LEU A 297 31.55 29.82 52.19
C LEU A 297 30.34 30.71 51.79
N THR A 298 29.69 31.27 52.81
CA THR A 298 28.69 32.36 52.85
C THR A 298 28.85 33.07 54.24
N PRO A 299 28.14 34.16 54.64
CA PRO A 299 27.15 35.01 53.98
C PRO A 299 27.47 36.55 54.15
N THR A 300 26.45 37.40 54.43
CA THR A 300 26.44 38.87 54.79
C THR A 300 26.29 39.86 53.61
N HIS A 301 25.62 41.03 53.70
CA HIS A 301 24.70 41.61 54.73
C HIS A 301 23.86 42.83 54.21
N HIS A 302 22.68 43.09 54.81
CA HIS A 302 21.91 44.38 54.81
C HIS A 302 21.34 44.87 53.43
N ASN A 303 20.33 45.76 53.31
CA ASN A 303 19.57 46.55 54.30
C ASN A 303 18.09 46.82 53.89
N ARG A 304 17.30 47.30 54.88
CA ARG A 304 15.94 47.93 54.92
C ARG A 304 15.23 48.39 53.62
N LEU A 305 13.88 48.40 53.43
CA LEU A 305 12.62 48.51 54.23
C LEU A 305 11.84 49.77 53.75
N LEU A 306 10.60 49.63 53.23
CA LEU A 306 9.43 50.49 53.56
C LEU A 306 8.13 50.00 52.87
N PHE A 307 6.99 50.56 53.26
CA PHE A 307 5.62 50.07 53.01
C PHE A 307 4.67 51.20 52.55
N ALA A 308 3.42 50.82 52.25
CA ALA A 308 2.22 51.64 51.96
C ALA A 308 2.05 52.15 50.52
N LEU A 309 0.82 52.45 50.03
CA LEU A 309 -0.52 51.82 50.11
C LEU A 309 -1.49 52.73 49.30
N ASP A 310 -2.73 52.27 49.14
CA ASP A 310 -3.91 53.03 48.67
C ASP A 310 -3.97 53.54 47.20
N ILE A 311 -5.14 53.76 46.59
CA ILE A 311 -6.41 52.99 46.44
C ILE A 311 -7.35 53.77 45.47
N TYR A 312 -8.42 53.11 44.97
CA TYR A 312 -9.63 53.69 44.34
C TYR A 312 -9.74 53.88 42.81
N GLN A 313 -11.00 54.10 42.40
CA GLN A 313 -11.68 53.98 41.10
C GLN A 313 -12.46 55.31 40.78
N PRO A 314 -13.30 55.45 39.72
CA PRO A 314 -13.23 54.98 38.32
C PRO A 314 -13.66 56.05 37.24
N ASP A 315 -13.60 55.63 35.97
CA ASP A 315 -14.61 55.84 34.89
C ASP A 315 -14.78 57.09 33.97
N HIS A 316 -15.10 56.75 32.71
CA HIS A 316 -15.98 57.41 31.70
C HIS A 316 -15.81 58.91 31.32
N ARG A 317 -15.42 59.20 30.06
CA ARG A 317 -16.37 59.57 28.95
C ARG A 317 -15.73 59.97 27.60
N ARG A 318 -16.32 59.40 26.53
CA ARG A 318 -16.62 59.92 25.17
C ARG A 318 -15.53 60.39 24.20
N ASP A 319 -15.81 60.03 22.95
CA ASP A 319 -15.21 60.42 21.67
C ASP A 319 -15.48 61.88 21.30
N ASP A 320 -14.64 62.46 20.42
CA ASP A 320 -15.09 62.83 19.06
C ASP A 320 -13.90 63.07 18.09
N THR A 321 -14.19 63.28 16.80
CA THR A 321 -13.33 63.73 15.69
C THR A 321 -12.28 62.75 15.13
N MET A 322 -12.72 61.97 14.14
CA MET A 322 -11.87 61.41 13.08
C MET A 322 -11.31 62.49 12.12
N LEU A 323 -10.62 62.02 11.06
CA LEU A 323 -10.48 62.71 9.76
C LEU A 323 -9.31 63.69 9.54
N ARG A 324 -8.11 63.42 10.08
CA ARG A 324 -6.86 64.04 9.56
C ARG A 324 -5.54 63.24 9.63
N GLN A 325 -5.55 61.92 9.89
CA GLN A 325 -4.32 61.13 10.09
C GLN A 325 -4.13 59.90 9.16
N THR A 326 -4.91 59.76 8.09
CA THR A 326 -4.95 58.52 7.26
C THR A 326 -4.03 58.52 6.02
N LEU A 327 -3.12 59.49 5.87
CA LEU A 327 -2.16 59.58 4.74
C LEU A 327 -0.68 59.65 5.15
N ALA A 328 -0.36 59.56 6.44
CA ALA A 328 1.00 59.78 6.97
C ALA A 328 1.62 58.54 7.67
N ARG A 329 1.11 57.33 7.43
CA ARG A 329 1.58 56.09 8.10
C ARG A 329 2.10 54.99 7.17
N SER A 330 2.07 55.18 5.85
CA SER A 330 2.54 54.19 4.86
C SER A 330 4.05 54.28 4.52
N ALA A 331 4.76 55.31 5.01
CA ALA A 331 6.12 55.63 4.55
C ALA A 331 7.26 55.35 5.55
N TRP A 332 6.98 54.76 6.72
CA TRP A 332 7.96 54.65 7.83
C TRP A 332 8.09 53.24 8.45
N ARG A 333 8.14 52.21 7.60
CA ARG A 333 8.54 50.83 7.97
C ARG A 333 9.50 50.18 6.96
N THR A 334 10.56 50.91 6.59
CA THR A 334 11.74 50.34 5.94
C THR A 334 12.98 50.60 6.80
N GLY A 335 13.77 49.55 7.06
CA GLY A 335 15.07 49.65 7.73
C GLY A 335 15.05 49.77 9.27
N ARG A 336 15.01 48.63 9.97
CA ARG A 336 15.80 48.43 11.20
C ARG A 336 16.43 47.04 11.19
N HIS A 337 17.66 46.97 11.69
CA HIS A 337 18.56 45.83 11.58
C HIS A 337 17.99 44.53 12.17
N ALA A 338 18.16 43.42 11.44
CA ALA A 338 18.12 42.09 12.03
C ALA A 338 19.34 41.91 12.93
N ALA A 339 19.16 42.01 14.25
CA ALA A 339 20.22 41.73 15.21
C ALA A 339 20.53 40.22 15.22
N LYS A 340 21.82 39.86 15.10
CA LYS A 340 22.27 38.47 15.12
C LYS A 340 22.01 37.83 16.50
N ALA A 341 20.92 37.09 16.63
CA ALA A 341 20.71 36.17 17.75
C ALA A 341 21.46 34.85 17.47
N SER A 342 22.76 34.80 17.74
CA SER A 342 23.55 33.57 17.64
C SER A 342 23.13 32.58 18.72
N ARG A 343 22.22 31.66 18.39
CA ARG A 343 21.89 30.51 19.25
C ARG A 343 22.89 29.40 18.98
N ALA A 344 23.72 29.12 19.99
CA ALA A 344 24.78 28.12 19.92
C ALA A 344 24.22 26.68 19.98
N PHE A 345 25.10 25.73 19.66
CA PHE A 345 24.80 24.33 19.37
C PHE A 345 24.20 23.50 20.51
N SER A 346 23.66 22.35 20.07
CA SER A 346 23.52 21.08 20.79
C SER A 346 22.32 20.91 21.71
N ALA A 347 21.35 20.16 21.20
CA ALA A 347 21.04 18.87 21.78
C ALA A 347 20.99 17.82 20.66
N THR A 348 21.57 16.64 20.87
CA THR A 348 20.99 15.39 20.34
C THR A 348 19.56 15.31 20.83
N THR A 349 18.62 14.79 20.02
CA THR A 349 17.22 14.61 20.41
C THR A 349 17.11 14.05 21.82
N GLN A 350 16.71 14.88 22.79
CA GLN A 350 16.55 14.40 24.15
C GLN A 350 15.40 13.40 24.12
N ARG A 351 15.70 12.13 24.40
CA ARG A 351 14.66 11.19 24.83
C ARG A 351 13.91 11.88 25.98
N PRO A 352 12.59 12.14 25.86
CA PRO A 352 11.85 12.77 26.93
C PRO A 352 12.02 11.90 28.18
N ALA A 353 12.46 12.50 29.28
CA ALA A 353 12.85 11.75 30.48
C ALA A 353 11.74 10.75 30.86
N GLU A 354 12.07 9.46 30.99
CA GLU A 354 11.02 8.46 31.21
C GLU A 354 10.30 8.71 32.54
N VAL A 355 8.97 8.58 32.47
CA VAL A 355 8.01 8.80 33.54
C VAL A 355 7.47 7.45 33.97
N GLU A 356 7.75 7.08 35.22
CA GLU A 356 7.10 5.92 35.84
C GLU A 356 5.70 6.29 36.32
N LEU A 357 4.72 5.48 35.92
CA LEU A 357 3.34 5.50 36.43
C LEU A 357 2.84 4.07 36.66
N THR A 358 1.73 3.94 37.39
CA THR A 358 1.10 2.65 37.70
C THR A 358 -0.26 2.55 37.00
N ILE A 359 -0.52 1.45 36.31
CA ILE A 359 -1.75 1.18 35.55
C ILE A 359 -2.26 -0.20 35.94
N ASP A 360 -3.45 -0.25 36.55
CA ASP A 360 -4.08 -1.48 37.07
C ASP A 360 -3.13 -2.31 37.96
N GLY A 361 -2.31 -1.62 38.77
CA GLY A 361 -1.30 -2.21 39.66
C GLY A 361 0.06 -2.50 39.01
N LYS A 362 0.17 -2.50 37.68
CA LYS A 362 1.43 -2.68 36.96
C LYS A 362 2.19 -1.35 36.88
N LYS A 363 3.47 -1.32 37.24
CA LYS A 363 4.36 -0.20 36.91
C LYS A 363 4.70 -0.21 35.42
N VAL A 364 4.66 0.95 34.78
CA VAL A 364 5.13 1.15 33.40
C VAL A 364 5.94 2.44 33.31
N SER A 365 6.97 2.43 32.47
CA SER A 365 7.83 3.58 32.19
C SER A 365 7.60 4.03 30.75
N ILE A 366 7.37 5.31 30.50
CA ILE A 366 7.11 5.86 29.15
C ILE A 366 7.62 7.30 29.03
N GLU A 367 7.83 7.79 27.81
CA GLU A 367 8.37 9.13 27.56
C GLU A 367 7.49 10.25 28.16
N ALA A 368 8.13 11.26 28.77
CA ALA A 368 7.44 12.45 29.25
C ALA A 368 6.64 13.14 28.12
N GLY A 369 5.36 13.40 28.38
CA GLY A 369 4.45 14.05 27.43
C GLY A 369 3.64 13.09 26.56
N SER A 370 3.90 11.77 26.59
CA SER A 370 3.00 10.78 25.98
C SER A 370 1.57 10.90 26.54
N ALA A 371 0.58 10.55 25.71
CA ALA A 371 -0.81 10.44 26.15
C ALA A 371 -0.97 9.23 27.07
N LEU A 372 -1.83 9.36 28.09
CA LEU A 372 -2.05 8.33 29.10
C LEU A 372 -2.55 6.99 28.51
N ILE A 373 -3.19 7.01 27.33
CA ILE A 373 -3.54 5.77 26.62
C ILE A 373 -2.32 5.00 26.09
N GLN A 374 -1.26 5.68 25.64
CA GLN A 374 -0.04 5.04 25.14
C GLN A 374 0.68 4.30 26.29
N ALA A 375 0.55 4.82 27.50
CA ALA A 375 1.00 4.13 28.70
C ALA A 375 0.15 2.89 29.01
N CYS A 376 -1.18 2.96 28.86
CA CYS A 376 -2.08 1.80 28.99
C CYS A 376 -1.74 0.71 27.95
N GLU A 377 -1.55 1.10 26.69
CA GLU A 377 -1.11 0.22 25.59
C GLU A 377 0.23 -0.46 25.95
N LYS A 378 1.23 0.30 26.41
CA LYS A 378 2.53 -0.23 26.87
C LYS A 378 2.43 -1.13 28.11
N ALA A 379 1.37 -1.01 28.92
CA ALA A 379 1.07 -1.88 30.07
C ALA A 379 0.20 -3.11 29.71
N GLY A 380 -0.21 -3.25 28.44
CA GLY A 380 -1.11 -4.29 27.96
C GLY A 380 -2.57 -4.11 28.43
N ALA A 381 -2.98 -2.88 28.74
CA ALA A 381 -4.34 -2.52 29.15
C ALA A 381 -5.08 -1.85 27.98
N THR A 382 -5.89 -2.63 27.26
CA THR A 382 -6.65 -2.14 26.09
C THR A 382 -7.71 -1.13 26.49
N VAL A 383 -7.59 0.12 26.01
CA VAL A 383 -8.58 1.18 26.19
C VAL A 383 -9.19 1.54 24.83
N PRO A 384 -10.52 1.80 24.70
CA PRO A 384 -11.14 1.89 23.38
C PRO A 384 -10.79 3.18 22.61
N ARG A 385 -9.99 3.05 21.53
CA ARG A 385 -9.83 3.95 20.34
C ARG A 385 -8.58 3.57 19.52
N LYS A 386 -8.42 4.12 18.30
CA LYS A 386 -7.19 4.04 17.47
C LYS A 386 -6.95 5.30 16.61
N LEU A 387 -6.66 6.49 17.18
CA LEU A 387 -6.23 7.66 16.36
C LEU A 387 -5.69 8.85 17.18
N MET A 388 -5.16 9.87 16.48
CA MET A 388 -4.75 11.18 17.00
C MET A 388 -5.72 11.80 18.03
N ILE A 389 -5.17 12.65 18.89
CA ILE A 389 -5.86 13.29 20.02
C ILE A 389 -6.98 14.23 19.53
N ALA A 390 -8.13 14.20 20.22
CA ALA A 390 -9.24 15.14 20.03
C ALA A 390 -10.20 15.12 21.24
N GLY A 391 -10.59 13.92 21.69
CA GLY A 391 -11.40 13.74 22.90
C GLY A 391 -12.92 13.81 22.72
N ASN A 392 -13.43 13.94 21.49
CA ASN A 392 -14.86 14.13 21.20
C ASN A 392 -15.74 13.00 21.75
N CYS A 393 -15.38 11.73 21.49
CA CYS A 393 -16.24 10.58 21.76
C CYS A 393 -16.31 10.14 23.23
N ARG A 394 -15.36 10.55 24.08
CA ARG A 394 -15.26 10.18 25.51
C ARG A 394 -15.25 8.68 25.86
N MET A 395 -15.24 7.74 24.91
CA MET A 395 -15.26 6.29 25.22
C MET A 395 -14.02 5.79 26.00
N CYS A 396 -12.89 6.50 25.88
CA CYS A 396 -11.62 6.18 26.52
C CYS A 396 -11.48 6.67 27.98
N LEU A 397 -12.59 6.94 28.68
CA LEU A 397 -12.57 7.39 30.07
C LEU A 397 -11.96 6.31 30.99
N VAL A 398 -11.10 6.76 31.89
CA VAL A 398 -10.42 5.95 32.92
C VAL A 398 -10.39 6.72 34.25
N GLU A 399 -10.31 5.99 35.36
CA GLU A 399 -10.10 6.60 36.68
C GLU A 399 -8.61 6.86 36.89
N VAL A 400 -8.27 8.02 37.46
CA VAL A 400 -6.92 8.36 37.93
C VAL A 400 -7.05 8.81 39.37
N GLU A 401 -6.22 8.26 40.26
CA GLU A 401 -6.32 8.57 41.69
C GLU A 401 -6.11 10.06 41.97
N LYS A 402 -6.82 10.56 42.99
CA LYS A 402 -6.88 11.98 43.39
C LYS A 402 -7.53 12.92 42.36
N VAL A 403 -8.02 12.41 41.23
CA VAL A 403 -8.83 13.17 40.26
C VAL A 403 -10.32 12.86 40.47
N PRO A 404 -11.20 13.85 40.76
CA PRO A 404 -12.59 13.60 41.14
C PRO A 404 -13.54 13.27 39.97
N LYS A 405 -13.01 13.12 38.75
CA LYS A 405 -13.75 12.80 37.52
C LYS A 405 -12.90 11.88 36.64
N PRO A 406 -13.48 10.88 35.94
CA PRO A 406 -12.74 10.11 34.94
C PRO A 406 -12.12 11.02 33.87
N VAL A 407 -10.88 10.72 33.49
CA VAL A 407 -10.12 11.52 32.50
C VAL A 407 -10.12 10.84 31.15
N ALA A 408 -10.13 11.64 30.07
CA ALA A 408 -10.04 11.12 28.71
C ALA A 408 -8.58 10.76 28.39
N SER A 409 -8.23 9.48 28.45
CA SER A 409 -6.87 8.97 28.19
C SER A 409 -6.32 9.32 26.80
N CYS A 410 -7.18 9.74 25.85
CA CYS A 410 -6.78 10.43 24.61
C CYS A 410 -5.75 11.55 24.83
N ALA A 411 -6.02 12.42 25.80
CA ALA A 411 -5.54 13.80 25.82
C ALA A 411 -4.93 14.20 27.16
N TRP A 412 -5.09 13.35 28.18
CA TRP A 412 -4.43 13.52 29.46
C TRP A 412 -2.95 13.10 29.30
N PRO A 413 -1.96 13.98 29.54
CA PRO A 413 -0.56 13.59 29.50
C PRO A 413 -0.20 12.74 30.73
N VAL A 414 0.78 11.85 30.58
CA VAL A 414 1.35 11.13 31.72
C VAL A 414 2.07 12.07 32.69
N GLN A 415 2.04 11.74 33.99
CA GLN A 415 2.82 12.42 35.03
C GLN A 415 3.43 11.39 36.00
N PRO A 416 4.60 11.69 36.61
CA PRO A 416 5.27 10.75 37.52
C PRO A 416 4.39 10.36 38.71
N GLY A 417 4.35 9.06 39.01
CA GLY A 417 3.59 8.53 40.15
C GLY A 417 2.06 8.58 40.00
N MET A 418 1.54 8.79 38.79
CA MET A 418 0.11 8.57 38.52
C MET A 418 -0.28 7.12 38.80
N VAL A 419 -1.48 6.93 39.37
CA VAL A 419 -2.12 5.63 39.52
C VAL A 419 -3.41 5.64 38.70
N VAL A 420 -3.46 4.82 37.67
CA VAL A 420 -4.55 4.70 36.70
C VAL A 420 -5.29 3.39 36.95
N LYS A 421 -6.62 3.42 36.90
CA LYS A 421 -7.49 2.23 36.95
C LYS A 421 -8.38 2.22 35.70
N THR A 422 -8.11 1.29 34.78
CA THR A 422 -8.85 1.14 33.54
C THR A 422 -10.08 0.25 33.69
N ASN A 423 -10.14 -0.54 34.78
CA ASN A 423 -11.17 -1.55 35.07
C ASN A 423 -12.07 -1.21 36.28
N SER A 424 -11.99 0.01 36.83
CA SER A 424 -12.78 0.39 38.00
C SER A 424 -14.30 0.47 37.71
N PRO A 425 -15.18 0.33 38.71
CA PRO A 425 -16.62 0.50 38.52
C PRO A 425 -16.99 1.87 37.93
N ILE A 426 -16.21 2.91 38.24
CA ILE A 426 -16.41 4.26 37.70
C ILE A 426 -16.02 4.30 36.21
N ALA A 427 -14.90 3.67 35.83
CA ALA A 427 -14.48 3.56 34.44
C ALA A 427 -15.46 2.73 33.59
N HIS A 428 -16.00 1.63 34.13
CA HIS A 428 -17.05 0.84 33.50
C HIS A 428 -18.34 1.65 33.31
N LYS A 429 -18.87 2.28 34.37
CA LYS A 429 -20.11 3.07 34.28
C LYS A 429 -20.00 4.27 33.33
N ALA A 430 -18.80 4.85 33.22
CA ALA A 430 -18.52 5.90 32.24
C ALA A 430 -18.58 5.38 30.78
N ARG A 431 -18.08 4.17 30.51
CA ARG A 431 -18.16 3.53 29.18
C ARG A 431 -19.58 3.15 28.80
N GLU A 432 -20.33 2.54 29.72
CA GLU A 432 -21.75 2.23 29.52
C GLU A 432 -22.56 3.48 29.13
N GLY A 433 -22.42 4.55 29.92
CA GLY A 433 -23.16 5.81 29.68
C GLY A 433 -22.75 6.50 28.37
N VAL A 434 -21.47 6.49 28.02
CA VAL A 434 -21.01 7.01 26.72
C VAL A 434 -21.56 6.17 25.56
N MET A 435 -21.51 4.84 25.66
CA MET A 435 -22.04 3.94 24.64
C MET A 435 -23.55 4.12 24.45
N GLU A 436 -24.30 4.30 25.54
CA GLU A 436 -25.74 4.61 25.47
C GLU A 436 -26.00 5.92 24.71
N PHE A 437 -25.22 6.99 24.96
CA PHE A 437 -25.35 8.25 24.20
C PHE A 437 -24.96 8.10 22.72
N LEU A 438 -23.96 7.27 22.40
CA LEU A 438 -23.58 6.98 21.00
C LEU A 438 -24.70 6.24 20.27
N LEU A 439 -25.33 5.25 20.92
CA LEU A 439 -26.38 4.41 20.33
C LEU A 439 -27.77 5.07 20.34
N ALA A 440 -28.05 6.00 21.26
CA ALA A 440 -29.34 6.69 21.38
C ALA A 440 -29.82 7.26 20.05
N ASN A 441 -28.93 7.96 19.32
CA ASN A 441 -29.19 8.55 18.01
C ASN A 441 -28.56 7.78 16.82
N HIS A 442 -28.04 6.57 17.03
CA HIS A 442 -27.54 5.71 15.94
C HIS A 442 -28.69 4.87 15.35
N PRO A 443 -28.81 4.71 14.03
CA PRO A 443 -29.88 3.94 13.39
C PRO A 443 -29.67 2.42 13.58
N LEU A 444 -30.73 1.63 13.35
CA LEU A 444 -30.70 0.16 13.49
C LEU A 444 -30.20 -0.53 12.20
N ASP A 445 -29.21 0.06 11.57
CA ASP A 445 -28.75 -0.25 10.21
C ASP A 445 -27.87 -1.50 10.10
N CYS A 446 -27.55 -2.17 11.20
CA CYS A 446 -26.49 -3.20 11.26
C CYS A 446 -26.55 -4.27 10.14
N PRO A 447 -27.73 -4.83 9.75
CA PRO A 447 -27.80 -5.78 8.63
C PRO A 447 -27.44 -5.16 7.26
N VAL A 448 -27.87 -3.92 7.04
CA VAL A 448 -27.65 -3.11 5.81
C VAL A 448 -26.42 -2.19 5.92
N CYS A 449 -25.53 -2.49 6.87
CA CYS A 449 -24.28 -1.77 7.09
C CYS A 449 -23.11 -2.62 6.56
N ASP A 450 -22.34 -2.09 5.61
CA ASP A 450 -21.22 -2.82 5.01
C ASP A 450 -20.06 -3.08 5.99
N GLN A 451 -20.02 -2.34 7.10
CA GLN A 451 -19.06 -2.53 8.19
C GLN A 451 -19.59 -3.47 9.30
N GLY A 452 -20.78 -4.06 9.15
CA GLY A 452 -21.30 -5.04 10.12
C GLY A 452 -20.33 -6.23 10.24
N GLY A 453 -19.88 -6.54 11.46
CA GLY A 453 -18.83 -7.55 11.72
C GLY A 453 -17.38 -7.05 11.66
N GLU A 454 -17.16 -5.75 11.39
CA GLU A 454 -15.86 -5.07 11.59
C GLU A 454 -16.05 -3.63 12.13
N CYS A 455 -17.13 -3.43 12.88
CA CYS A 455 -17.59 -2.13 13.35
C CYS A 455 -17.10 -1.86 14.78
N ASP A 456 -16.18 -0.91 14.90
CA ASP A 456 -15.59 -0.40 16.16
C ASP A 456 -16.69 -0.11 17.22
N LEU A 457 -17.85 0.43 16.80
CA LEU A 457 -19.01 0.69 17.68
C LEU A 457 -19.76 -0.59 18.10
N GLN A 458 -19.90 -1.59 17.21
CA GLN A 458 -20.57 -2.86 17.50
C GLN A 458 -19.78 -3.64 18.56
N ASP A 459 -18.48 -3.82 18.32
CA ASP A 459 -17.61 -4.61 19.18
C ASP A 459 -17.41 -3.94 20.55
N GLN A 460 -17.25 -2.61 20.57
CA GLN A 460 -17.16 -1.86 21.82
C GLN A 460 -18.49 -1.82 22.58
N SER A 461 -19.65 -1.87 21.90
CA SER A 461 -20.94 -2.03 22.57
C SER A 461 -21.05 -3.40 23.23
N MET A 462 -20.73 -4.47 22.51
CA MET A 462 -20.76 -5.84 23.05
C MET A 462 -19.76 -6.04 24.20
N ARG A 463 -18.61 -5.35 24.17
CA ARG A 463 -17.53 -5.53 25.17
C ARG A 463 -17.60 -4.59 26.37
N TYR A 464 -18.12 -3.37 26.21
CA TYR A 464 -18.07 -2.29 27.21
C TYR A 464 -19.38 -1.48 27.34
N GLY A 465 -20.41 -1.77 26.55
CA GLY A 465 -21.73 -1.16 26.63
C GLY A 465 -22.64 -1.84 27.66
N ALA A 466 -23.88 -1.35 27.75
CA ALA A 466 -24.96 -2.03 28.46
C ALA A 466 -25.67 -3.04 27.54
N ASP A 467 -26.35 -4.02 28.13
CA ASP A 467 -27.10 -5.05 27.41
C ASP A 467 -28.37 -4.54 26.69
N ARG A 468 -28.86 -3.37 27.09
CA ARG A 468 -30.10 -2.76 26.59
C ARG A 468 -29.98 -1.23 26.51
N GLY A 469 -30.58 -0.64 25.48
CA GLY A 469 -30.80 0.81 25.43
C GLY A 469 -32.07 1.21 26.21
N ARG A 470 -32.09 2.42 26.76
CA ARG A 470 -33.28 3.00 27.45
C ARG A 470 -33.99 4.09 26.63
N PHE A 471 -33.50 4.38 25.42
CA PHE A 471 -34.01 5.44 24.55
C PHE A 471 -35.29 4.98 23.82
N HIS A 472 -36.44 5.43 24.30
CA HIS A 472 -37.77 5.12 23.76
C HIS A 472 -38.58 6.40 23.44
N GLU A 473 -37.88 7.47 23.05
CA GLU A 473 -38.48 8.78 22.77
C GLU A 473 -39.48 8.70 21.60
N ILE A 474 -40.70 9.21 21.82
CA ILE A 474 -41.78 9.22 20.81
C ILE A 474 -41.41 10.08 19.60
N GLY A 475 -40.55 11.09 19.78
CA GLY A 475 -39.97 11.89 18.69
C GLY A 475 -38.98 11.14 17.80
N GLY A 476 -38.62 9.90 18.16
CA GLY A 476 -37.72 9.04 17.38
C GLY A 476 -36.24 9.41 17.51
N LYS A 477 -35.43 8.79 16.66
CA LYS A 477 -34.01 9.10 16.47
C LYS A 477 -33.87 10.24 15.46
N ARG A 478 -32.80 11.04 15.55
CA ARG A 478 -32.48 12.02 14.50
C ARG A 478 -32.27 11.34 13.14
N ALA A 479 -32.52 12.07 12.07
CA ALA A 479 -32.08 11.73 10.72
C ALA A 479 -31.10 12.80 10.20
N VAL A 480 -30.20 12.40 9.32
CA VAL A 480 -29.19 13.25 8.66
C VAL A 480 -29.19 12.92 7.17
N GLU A 481 -29.11 13.93 6.31
CA GLU A 481 -29.00 13.74 4.87
C GLU A 481 -27.63 13.19 4.45
N ASP A 482 -27.65 12.25 3.50
CA ASP A 482 -26.45 11.65 2.94
C ASP A 482 -25.79 12.61 1.94
N LYS A 483 -24.46 12.74 2.02
CA LYS A 483 -23.67 13.75 1.29
C LYS A 483 -22.98 13.09 0.11
N ASN A 484 -23.16 13.62 -1.11
CA ASN A 484 -22.33 13.17 -2.22
C ASN A 484 -20.97 13.88 -2.20
N ILE A 485 -19.92 13.10 -1.88
CA ILE A 485 -18.52 13.53 -1.82
C ILE A 485 -17.64 12.85 -2.88
N GLY A 486 -18.26 12.18 -3.87
CA GLY A 486 -17.58 11.59 -5.02
C GLY A 486 -17.80 10.07 -5.21
N PRO A 487 -17.18 9.46 -6.24
CA PRO A 487 -17.44 8.09 -6.67
C PRO A 487 -16.81 7.00 -5.78
N LEU A 488 -15.91 7.36 -4.86
CA LEU A 488 -15.17 6.39 -4.03
C LEU A 488 -15.84 6.09 -2.69
N ILE A 489 -16.36 7.12 -2.01
CA ILE A 489 -16.89 7.02 -0.65
C ILE A 489 -18.43 7.12 -0.69
N LYS A 490 -19.09 6.03 -0.32
CA LYS A 490 -20.52 5.97 -0.04
C LYS A 490 -20.75 6.51 1.37
N THR A 491 -21.57 7.56 1.48
CA THR A 491 -21.95 8.12 2.78
C THR A 491 -23.27 7.52 3.26
N SER A 492 -23.44 7.44 4.58
CA SER A 492 -24.70 7.11 5.26
C SER A 492 -24.71 7.81 6.62
N MET A 493 -24.97 9.11 6.59
CA MET A 493 -24.62 10.06 7.64
C MET A 493 -25.48 9.92 8.91
N ASN A 494 -26.64 9.27 8.80
CA ASN A 494 -27.42 8.79 9.95
C ASN A 494 -26.55 8.00 10.95
N ARG A 495 -25.60 7.19 10.45
CA ARG A 495 -24.70 6.34 11.25
C ARG A 495 -23.56 7.13 11.92
N CYS A 496 -23.39 8.42 11.61
CA CYS A 496 -22.22 9.18 12.06
C CYS A 496 -22.24 9.52 13.56
N ILE A 497 -21.20 9.05 14.28
CA ILE A 497 -21.01 9.33 15.71
C ILE A 497 -20.12 10.56 16.00
N HIS A 498 -19.91 11.43 15.01
CA HIS A 498 -19.26 12.75 15.19
C HIS A 498 -17.85 12.71 15.82
N CYS A 499 -17.13 11.62 15.57
CA CYS A 499 -15.77 11.38 16.07
C CYS A 499 -14.69 12.28 15.44
N THR A 500 -15.00 12.98 14.34
CA THR A 500 -14.08 13.84 13.55
C THR A 500 -12.76 13.18 13.15
N ARG A 501 -12.71 11.85 13.05
CA ARG A 501 -11.54 11.13 12.52
C ARG A 501 -11.29 11.51 11.05
N CYS A 502 -12.33 11.44 10.23
CA CYS A 502 -12.34 11.80 8.82
C CYS A 502 -11.90 13.26 8.54
N VAL A 503 -12.52 14.24 9.21
CA VAL A 503 -12.18 15.68 9.08
C VAL A 503 -10.70 15.96 9.38
N ARG A 504 -10.14 15.34 10.43
CA ARG A 504 -8.72 15.52 10.78
C ARG A 504 -7.80 14.80 9.80
N PHE A 505 -8.16 13.60 9.33
CA PHE A 505 -7.38 12.96 8.26
C PHE A 505 -7.34 13.81 6.98
N ALA A 506 -8.51 14.32 6.56
CA ALA A 506 -8.64 15.16 5.38
C ALA A 506 -7.75 16.41 5.48
N ASN A 507 -7.86 17.17 6.58
CA ASN A 507 -7.08 18.40 6.78
C ASN A 507 -5.59 18.12 7.07
N ASP A 508 -5.29 17.21 8.00
CA ASP A 508 -3.94 17.05 8.56
C ASP A 508 -3.07 16.14 7.67
N ILE A 509 -3.58 15.01 7.16
CA ILE A 509 -2.78 14.02 6.40
C ILE A 509 -2.97 14.14 4.88
N ALA A 510 -4.20 14.31 4.39
CA ALA A 510 -4.46 14.40 2.95
C ALA A 510 -4.32 15.82 2.37
N GLY A 511 -4.43 16.86 3.21
CA GLY A 511 -4.47 18.27 2.78
C GLY A 511 -5.79 18.73 2.13
N ALA A 512 -6.79 17.85 2.07
CA ALA A 512 -8.12 18.09 1.51
C ALA A 512 -9.03 18.81 2.53
N ASN A 513 -8.95 20.14 2.57
CA ASN A 513 -9.67 20.98 3.55
C ASN A 513 -11.18 21.13 3.29
N GLU A 514 -11.75 20.35 2.36
CA GLU A 514 -13.17 20.30 2.00
C GLU A 514 -14.08 19.76 3.10
N MET A 515 -13.56 18.82 3.91
CA MET A 515 -14.39 18.07 4.85
C MET A 515 -14.42 18.75 6.23
N GLY A 516 -15.60 19.20 6.65
CA GLY A 516 -15.76 19.95 7.89
C GLY A 516 -16.84 19.39 8.82
N SER A 517 -17.07 20.16 9.90
CA SER A 517 -18.22 20.01 10.80
C SER A 517 -19.09 21.26 10.71
N THR A 518 -20.32 21.11 10.22
CA THR A 518 -21.28 22.20 10.00
C THR A 518 -22.44 22.10 11.01
N GLY A 519 -23.09 23.20 11.35
CA GLY A 519 -24.12 23.20 12.40
C GLY A 519 -23.55 23.10 13.83
N ARG A 520 -24.39 22.74 14.80
CA ARG A 520 -24.02 22.65 16.23
C ARG A 520 -24.99 21.76 17.00
N GLY A 521 -24.48 21.06 18.02
CA GLY A 521 -25.32 20.24 18.91
C GLY A 521 -25.72 18.92 18.25
N ASN A 522 -26.97 18.51 18.40
CA ASN A 522 -27.48 17.28 17.79
C ASN A 522 -27.56 17.36 16.25
N ASP A 523 -27.74 18.58 15.74
CA ASP A 523 -27.91 18.91 14.31
C ASP A 523 -26.57 19.28 13.65
N LEU A 524 -25.45 19.03 14.34
CA LEU A 524 -24.12 19.09 13.73
C LEU A 524 -24.02 17.96 12.68
N GLN A 525 -23.49 18.29 11.50
CA GLN A 525 -23.26 17.36 10.40
C GLN A 525 -21.78 17.32 10.04
N ILE A 526 -21.33 16.21 9.44
CA ILE A 526 -19.97 16.02 8.92
C ILE A 526 -20.04 15.92 7.40
N GLY A 527 -19.09 16.52 6.70
CA GLY A 527 -18.98 16.49 5.24
C GLY A 527 -18.62 17.85 4.65
N THR A 528 -18.84 18.01 3.36
CA THR A 528 -18.72 19.29 2.67
C THR A 528 -19.98 20.14 2.91
N TYR A 529 -19.85 21.46 3.02
CA TYR A 529 -21.02 22.35 3.23
C TYR A 529 -21.87 22.52 1.95
N LEU A 530 -21.20 22.54 0.79
CA LEU A 530 -21.81 22.44 -0.54
C LEU A 530 -21.49 21.05 -1.10
N GLU A 531 -22.25 20.57 -2.09
CA GLU A 531 -21.88 19.35 -2.84
C GLU A 531 -20.54 19.57 -3.58
N LYS A 532 -19.46 18.95 -3.09
CA LYS A 532 -18.13 18.95 -3.72
C LYS A 532 -17.48 17.57 -3.51
N ASN A 533 -16.72 17.09 -4.49
CA ASN A 533 -15.85 15.94 -4.34
C ASN A 533 -14.78 16.17 -3.25
N LEU A 534 -14.45 15.12 -2.49
CA LEU A 534 -13.25 15.05 -1.67
C LEU A 534 -12.05 14.73 -2.58
N ASP A 535 -11.57 15.73 -3.32
CA ASP A 535 -10.53 15.55 -4.36
C ASP A 535 -9.12 15.41 -3.75
N SER A 536 -8.83 14.20 -3.26
CA SER A 536 -7.49 13.76 -2.90
C SER A 536 -7.28 12.30 -3.27
N GLU A 537 -6.08 12.03 -3.77
CA GLU A 537 -5.43 10.75 -4.01
C GLU A 537 -5.38 9.79 -2.81
N LEU A 538 -5.67 10.27 -1.60
CA LEU A 538 -5.69 9.50 -0.35
C LEU A 538 -7.09 9.45 0.30
N SER A 539 -8.15 9.88 -0.40
CA SER A 539 -9.48 10.09 0.18
C SER A 539 -10.08 8.83 0.82
N GLY A 540 -9.90 7.66 0.20
CA GLY A 540 -10.50 6.40 0.60
C GLY A 540 -10.03 5.86 1.95
N ASN A 541 -8.88 6.29 2.47
CA ASN A 541 -8.43 5.96 3.84
C ASN A 541 -9.42 6.44 4.92
N VAL A 542 -10.24 7.45 4.61
CA VAL A 542 -11.35 7.91 5.46
C VAL A 542 -12.36 6.80 5.80
N ILE A 543 -12.47 5.76 4.97
CA ILE A 543 -13.32 4.58 5.20
C ILE A 543 -12.81 3.77 6.39
N ASP A 544 -11.54 3.33 6.34
CA ASP A 544 -10.93 2.48 7.37
C ASP A 544 -10.84 3.21 8.72
N LEU A 545 -10.64 4.52 8.66
CA LEU A 545 -10.65 5.39 9.84
C LEU A 545 -12.03 5.50 10.47
N CYS A 546 -13.12 5.22 9.75
CA CYS A 546 -14.47 5.36 10.26
C CYS A 546 -14.80 4.23 11.27
N PRO A 547 -15.15 4.53 12.53
CA PRO A 547 -15.49 3.53 13.54
C PRO A 547 -16.91 2.95 13.36
N VAL A 548 -17.60 3.36 12.30
CA VAL A 548 -19.01 3.13 11.99
C VAL A 548 -19.19 3.23 10.48
N GLY A 549 -20.07 2.43 9.90
CA GLY A 549 -20.28 2.37 8.45
C GLY A 549 -21.07 3.56 7.87
N ALA A 550 -20.75 4.77 8.33
CA ALA A 550 -21.22 6.06 7.84
C ALA A 550 -20.43 6.56 6.62
N LEU A 551 -19.19 6.06 6.44
CA LEU A 551 -18.33 6.31 5.29
C LEU A 551 -17.78 4.94 4.86
N THR A 552 -18.20 4.44 3.70
CA THR A 552 -17.89 3.08 3.22
C THR A 552 -17.42 3.08 1.76
N SER A 553 -16.75 2.01 1.33
CA SER A 553 -16.31 1.86 -0.07
C SER A 553 -17.52 1.71 -1.00
N LYS A 554 -17.68 2.66 -1.94
CA LYS A 554 -18.78 2.69 -2.91
C LYS A 554 -18.68 1.55 -3.94
N PRO A 555 -17.49 1.16 -4.47
CA PRO A 555 -17.36 -0.01 -5.35
C PRO A 555 -17.61 -1.36 -4.66
N TYR A 556 -17.24 -1.49 -3.37
CA TYR A 556 -17.42 -2.71 -2.56
C TYR A 556 -18.83 -2.84 -1.95
N ALA A 557 -19.62 -1.76 -1.94
CA ALA A 557 -20.91 -1.69 -1.26
C ALA A 557 -21.82 -2.89 -1.55
N PHE A 558 -22.28 -3.55 -0.49
CA PHE A 558 -23.13 -4.75 -0.51
C PHE A 558 -22.58 -5.98 -1.26
N ARG A 559 -21.27 -6.03 -1.59
CA ARG A 559 -20.68 -7.17 -2.35
C ARG A 559 -20.37 -8.41 -1.50
N ALA A 560 -19.97 -8.22 -0.25
CA ALA A 560 -19.59 -9.29 0.70
C ALA A 560 -19.71 -8.81 2.17
N ARG A 561 -19.35 -9.68 3.12
CA ARG A 561 -19.22 -9.36 4.55
C ARG A 561 -17.85 -9.77 5.13
N PRO A 562 -17.36 -9.14 6.22
CA PRO A 562 -15.99 -9.28 6.72
C PRO A 562 -15.55 -10.69 7.15
N TRP A 563 -16.51 -11.59 7.37
CA TRP A 563 -16.32 -13.00 7.72
C TRP A 563 -16.30 -13.94 6.51
N GLU A 564 -16.76 -13.50 5.33
CA GLU A 564 -16.71 -14.28 4.07
C GLU A 564 -15.33 -14.22 3.39
N LEU A 565 -14.46 -13.33 3.86
CA LEU A 565 -13.28 -12.87 3.13
C LEU A 565 -12.00 -13.58 3.60
N LYS A 566 -11.34 -14.30 2.68
CA LYS A 566 -9.96 -14.76 2.86
C LYS A 566 -9.04 -13.54 2.82
N LYS A 567 -8.40 -13.27 3.96
CA LYS A 567 -7.48 -12.15 4.20
C LYS A 567 -6.06 -12.56 3.84
N THR A 568 -5.51 -12.00 2.78
CA THR A 568 -4.15 -12.32 2.30
C THR A 568 -3.26 -11.09 2.41
N GLU A 569 -2.24 -11.12 3.27
CA GLU A 569 -1.24 -10.05 3.31
C GLU A 569 -0.36 -10.10 2.07
N SER A 570 -0.18 -8.96 1.41
CA SER A 570 0.55 -8.82 0.15
C SER A 570 1.14 -7.40 0.04
N ILE A 571 1.64 -7.04 -1.14
CA ILE A 571 2.31 -5.76 -1.43
C ILE A 571 1.63 -5.12 -2.64
N ASP A 572 1.50 -3.80 -2.63
CA ASP A 572 1.02 -3.03 -3.78
C ASP A 572 2.08 -2.91 -4.90
N VAL A 573 1.62 -2.71 -6.13
CA VAL A 573 2.44 -2.53 -7.33
C VAL A 573 2.05 -1.29 -8.17
N MET A 574 1.06 -0.51 -7.73
CA MET A 574 0.48 0.60 -8.48
C MET A 574 1.39 1.84 -8.50
N ASP A 575 2.23 2.01 -7.47
CA ASP A 575 3.36 2.94 -7.47
C ASP A 575 4.68 2.22 -7.13
N ALA A 576 5.79 2.96 -6.98
CA ALA A 576 7.07 2.37 -6.53
C ALA A 576 7.32 2.47 -5.02
N LEU A 577 6.35 2.86 -4.20
CA LEU A 577 6.47 2.87 -2.75
C LEU A 577 6.39 1.45 -2.17
N GLY A 578 5.68 0.55 -2.85
CA GLY A 578 5.47 -0.83 -2.41
C GLY A 578 4.68 -0.86 -1.10
N ALA A 579 3.54 -0.18 -1.06
CA ALA A 579 2.73 -0.10 0.17
C ALA A 579 2.29 -1.50 0.64
N ASN A 580 2.37 -1.75 1.95
CA ASN A 580 1.94 -3.03 2.51
C ASN A 580 0.41 -3.09 2.55
N ILE A 581 -0.17 -4.17 2.01
CA ILE A 581 -1.63 -4.32 1.85
C ILE A 581 -2.16 -5.64 2.39
N ARG A 582 -3.48 -5.69 2.55
CA ARG A 582 -4.28 -6.89 2.77
C ARG A 582 -5.31 -7.00 1.64
N VAL A 583 -5.17 -8.04 0.84
CA VAL A 583 -6.10 -8.39 -0.24
C VAL A 583 -7.19 -9.27 0.36
N ASP A 584 -8.42 -8.76 0.40
CA ASP A 584 -9.60 -9.48 0.87
C ASP A 584 -10.32 -10.11 -0.32
N SER A 585 -10.33 -11.44 -0.39
CA SER A 585 -10.82 -12.22 -1.54
C SER A 585 -11.97 -13.16 -1.16
N ARG A 586 -12.84 -13.49 -2.12
CA ARG A 586 -13.91 -14.49 -1.96
C ARG A 586 -13.91 -15.42 -3.17
N GLY A 587 -13.38 -16.63 -2.99
CA GLY A 587 -13.16 -17.57 -4.09
C GLY A 587 -12.10 -17.03 -5.06
N LEU A 588 -12.49 -16.79 -6.31
CA LEU A 588 -11.62 -16.28 -7.37
C LEU A 588 -11.62 -14.75 -7.53
N GLU A 589 -12.52 -14.03 -6.85
CA GLU A 589 -12.63 -12.57 -6.98
C GLU A 589 -11.93 -11.85 -5.82
N VAL A 590 -11.12 -10.84 -6.14
CA VAL A 590 -10.62 -9.85 -5.17
C VAL A 590 -11.75 -8.86 -4.89
N MET A 591 -12.25 -8.83 -3.66
CA MET A 591 -13.43 -8.04 -3.30
C MET A 591 -13.07 -6.61 -2.91
N ARG A 592 -11.93 -6.44 -2.22
CA ARG A 592 -11.37 -5.12 -1.82
C ARG A 592 -9.90 -5.25 -1.44
N ILE A 593 -9.19 -4.12 -1.40
CA ILE A 593 -7.83 -4.00 -0.86
C ILE A 593 -7.84 -2.99 0.27
N LEU A 594 -7.17 -3.33 1.38
CA LEU A 594 -7.00 -2.50 2.57
C LEU A 594 -5.51 -2.35 2.91
N PRO A 595 -5.09 -1.30 3.63
CA PRO A 595 -3.71 -1.15 4.08
C PRO A 595 -3.35 -2.17 5.16
N ARG A 596 -2.06 -2.51 5.25
CA ARG A 596 -1.43 -3.17 6.39
C ARG A 596 -0.42 -2.20 7.03
N LEU A 597 -0.37 -2.20 8.36
CA LEU A 597 0.54 -1.34 9.13
C LEU A 597 2.01 -1.59 8.74
N ASN A 598 2.71 -0.54 8.34
CA ASN A 598 4.18 -0.50 8.23
C ASN A 598 4.72 0.91 8.45
N ASP A 599 5.22 1.18 9.67
CA ASP A 599 5.74 2.48 10.08
C ASP A 599 6.95 2.97 9.27
N ASP A 600 7.69 2.08 8.60
CA ASP A 600 8.80 2.45 7.71
C ASP A 600 8.32 2.96 6.33
N VAL A 601 7.29 2.32 5.77
CA VAL A 601 6.84 2.53 4.37
C VAL A 601 5.57 3.38 4.34
N ASN A 602 4.40 2.79 4.56
CA ASN A 602 3.10 3.43 4.27
C ASN A 602 2.25 3.79 5.51
N GLU A 603 2.76 3.60 6.73
CA GLU A 603 2.00 3.76 7.99
C GLU A 603 0.73 2.90 8.00
N GLU A 604 -0.45 3.52 8.14
CA GLU A 604 -1.79 2.91 8.02
C GLU A 604 -2.46 3.24 6.66
N TRP A 605 -1.74 3.82 5.70
CA TRP A 605 -2.31 4.43 4.48
C TRP A 605 -2.00 3.64 3.20
N ILE A 606 -2.88 3.76 2.21
CA ILE A 606 -2.66 3.40 0.80
C ILE A 606 -3.31 4.48 -0.08
N ASP A 607 -2.86 4.64 -1.32
CA ASP A 607 -3.50 5.56 -2.26
C ASP A 607 -4.83 5.00 -2.82
N ASP A 608 -5.64 5.88 -3.41
CA ASP A 608 -6.96 5.49 -3.92
C ASP A 608 -6.86 4.59 -5.17
N LYS A 609 -5.74 4.62 -5.89
CA LYS A 609 -5.46 3.69 -6.99
C LYS A 609 -5.28 2.26 -6.46
N THR A 610 -4.37 2.05 -5.51
CA THR A 610 -4.17 0.79 -4.76
C THR A 610 -5.48 0.23 -4.22
N ARG A 611 -6.27 1.10 -3.58
CA ARG A 611 -7.49 0.73 -2.86
C ARG A 611 -8.64 0.30 -3.79
N PHE A 612 -8.76 0.93 -4.97
CA PHE A 612 -9.96 0.82 -5.80
C PHE A 612 -9.73 0.27 -7.21
N ALA A 613 -8.51 0.24 -7.75
CA ALA A 613 -8.21 -0.39 -9.05
C ALA A 613 -8.33 -1.93 -9.02
N CYS A 614 -8.62 -2.55 -7.87
CA CYS A 614 -8.84 -3.99 -7.75
C CYS A 614 -10.03 -4.50 -8.59
N ASP A 615 -10.97 -3.62 -8.98
CA ASP A 615 -12.04 -3.98 -9.92
C ASP A 615 -11.57 -4.09 -11.38
N GLY A 616 -10.36 -3.60 -11.70
CA GLY A 616 -9.65 -3.84 -12.95
C GLY A 616 -9.20 -5.30 -13.10
N LEU A 617 -8.85 -5.97 -12.00
CA LEU A 617 -8.33 -7.36 -12.00
C LEU A 617 -9.31 -8.41 -12.57
N ARG A 618 -10.57 -8.04 -12.82
CA ARG A 618 -11.64 -8.87 -13.41
C ARG A 618 -12.13 -8.39 -14.78
N THR A 619 -11.66 -7.23 -15.27
CA THR A 619 -12.03 -6.66 -16.59
C THR A 619 -10.87 -6.77 -17.56
N GLN A 620 -11.15 -6.93 -18.87
CA GLN A 620 -10.14 -7.02 -19.93
C GLN A 620 -8.98 -8.03 -19.69
N ARG A 621 -9.18 -9.04 -18.84
CA ARG A 621 -8.15 -10.03 -18.49
C ARG A 621 -7.84 -10.96 -19.65
N LEU A 622 -6.55 -11.19 -19.87
CA LEU A 622 -6.06 -12.22 -20.77
C LEU A 622 -6.13 -13.58 -20.07
N THR A 623 -6.87 -14.53 -20.66
CA THR A 623 -7.20 -15.82 -20.04
C THR A 623 -6.86 -17.04 -20.92
N LEU A 624 -6.55 -16.82 -22.20
CA LEU A 624 -6.15 -17.84 -23.17
C LEU A 624 -4.98 -17.27 -24.01
N PRO A 625 -4.03 -18.10 -24.47
CA PRO A 625 -3.09 -17.70 -25.51
C PRO A 625 -3.85 -17.31 -26.79
N LEU A 626 -3.41 -16.26 -27.46
CA LEU A 626 -3.99 -15.80 -28.73
C LEU A 626 -2.90 -15.72 -29.80
N VAL A 627 -3.22 -16.12 -31.03
CA VAL A 627 -2.35 -15.98 -32.20
C VAL A 627 -3.08 -15.18 -33.26
N ARG A 628 -2.38 -14.24 -33.92
CA ARG A 628 -2.95 -13.39 -34.96
C ARG A 628 -2.96 -14.10 -36.31
N LYS A 629 -4.14 -14.37 -36.85
CA LYS A 629 -4.35 -14.89 -38.22
C LYS A 629 -5.33 -14.01 -38.98
N GLU A 630 -5.03 -13.75 -40.25
CA GLU A 630 -5.83 -12.84 -41.12
C GLU A 630 -6.17 -11.48 -40.47
N GLY A 631 -5.25 -10.96 -39.63
CA GLY A 631 -5.40 -9.71 -38.89
C GLY A 631 -6.22 -9.78 -37.59
N LYS A 632 -6.84 -10.92 -37.26
CA LYS A 632 -7.65 -11.15 -36.04
C LYS A 632 -6.93 -12.07 -35.06
N PHE A 633 -7.28 -11.99 -33.79
CA PHE A 633 -6.83 -12.97 -32.79
C PHE A 633 -7.72 -14.21 -32.79
N GLU A 634 -7.09 -15.38 -32.90
CA GLU A 634 -7.70 -16.68 -32.64
C GLU A 634 -7.18 -17.24 -31.29
N PRO A 635 -8.04 -17.84 -30.45
CA PRO A 635 -7.58 -18.59 -29.28
C PRO A 635 -6.75 -19.82 -29.68
N ALA A 636 -5.64 -20.04 -28.99
CA ALA A 636 -4.69 -21.12 -29.23
C ALA A 636 -4.39 -21.91 -27.95
N SER A 637 -3.89 -23.14 -28.09
CA SER A 637 -3.27 -23.84 -26.95
C SER A 637 -1.90 -23.22 -26.60
N TRP A 638 -1.40 -23.49 -25.39
CA TRP A 638 -0.05 -23.06 -25.00
C TRP A 638 1.04 -23.62 -25.92
N GLU A 639 0.91 -24.89 -26.31
CA GLU A 639 1.81 -25.55 -27.27
C GLU A 639 1.77 -24.88 -28.64
N GLN A 640 0.58 -24.56 -29.16
CA GLN A 640 0.42 -23.86 -30.44
C GLN A 640 1.03 -22.46 -30.41
N ALA A 641 0.81 -21.69 -29.34
CA ALA A 641 1.36 -20.34 -29.20
C ALA A 641 2.89 -20.34 -29.04
N LEU A 642 3.46 -21.30 -28.31
CA LEU A 642 4.91 -21.44 -28.16
C LEU A 642 5.59 -22.00 -29.42
N ASN A 643 4.94 -22.90 -30.16
CA ASN A 643 5.41 -23.35 -31.48
C ASN A 643 5.39 -22.19 -32.50
N GLU A 644 4.33 -21.38 -32.57
CA GLU A 644 4.27 -20.20 -33.44
C GLU A 644 5.42 -19.22 -33.10
N VAL A 645 5.73 -19.01 -31.81
CA VAL A 645 6.88 -18.21 -31.39
C VAL A 645 8.20 -18.82 -31.86
N ALA A 646 8.41 -20.13 -31.70
CA ALA A 646 9.64 -20.81 -32.09
C ALA A 646 9.83 -20.88 -33.62
N GLU A 647 8.78 -21.18 -34.38
CA GLU A 647 8.80 -21.21 -35.84
C GLU A 647 9.11 -19.82 -36.41
N ASN A 648 8.48 -18.75 -35.88
CA ASN A 648 8.80 -17.39 -36.29
C ASN A 648 10.22 -16.97 -35.88
N PHE A 649 10.70 -17.37 -34.70
CA PHE A 649 12.08 -17.13 -34.29
C PHE A 649 13.09 -17.78 -35.25
N ALA A 650 12.88 -19.06 -35.59
CA ALA A 650 13.70 -19.79 -36.55
C ALA A 650 13.63 -19.20 -37.98
N ARG A 651 12.43 -18.76 -38.42
CA ARG A 651 12.17 -18.13 -39.71
C ARG A 651 12.82 -16.75 -39.86
N ILE A 652 12.87 -15.97 -38.77
CA ILE A 652 13.43 -14.61 -38.75
C ILE A 652 14.95 -14.64 -38.51
N ALA A 653 15.44 -15.64 -37.77
CA ALA A 653 16.85 -15.84 -37.42
C ALA A 653 17.54 -14.55 -36.91
N PRO A 654 17.05 -13.94 -35.80
CA PRO A 654 17.58 -12.68 -35.29
C PRO A 654 19.04 -12.83 -34.85
N LYS A 655 19.86 -11.84 -35.20
CA LYS A 655 21.29 -11.79 -34.87
C LYS A 655 21.50 -11.00 -33.59
N GLY A 656 21.49 -11.70 -32.45
CA GLY A 656 21.70 -11.13 -31.12
C GLY A 656 20.70 -10.02 -30.81
N ASN A 657 21.18 -8.79 -30.69
CA ASN A 657 20.38 -7.60 -30.34
C ASN A 657 19.20 -7.27 -31.30
N GLU A 658 19.04 -7.98 -32.41
CA GLU A 658 17.80 -7.98 -33.20
C GLU A 658 16.59 -8.62 -32.48
N PHE A 659 16.82 -9.39 -31.41
CA PHE A 659 15.79 -9.78 -30.43
C PHE A 659 15.79 -8.76 -29.29
N LYS A 660 14.71 -7.98 -29.15
CA LYS A 660 14.56 -6.97 -28.09
C LYS A 660 13.49 -7.39 -27.09
N VAL A 661 13.71 -7.06 -25.83
CA VAL A 661 12.69 -7.17 -24.78
C VAL A 661 12.36 -5.78 -24.26
N ILE A 662 11.09 -5.50 -23.98
CA ILE A 662 10.65 -4.33 -23.23
C ILE A 662 9.90 -4.83 -21.99
N ALA A 663 10.39 -4.52 -20.79
CA ALA A 663 9.74 -4.90 -19.53
C ALA A 663 8.86 -3.78 -18.97
N GLY A 664 7.70 -4.21 -18.47
CA GLY A 664 6.58 -3.39 -18.03
C GLY A 664 6.71 -2.80 -16.63
N GLN A 665 5.85 -1.83 -16.33
CA GLN A 665 5.74 -1.17 -15.02
C GLN A 665 5.47 -2.11 -13.83
N LEU A 666 4.79 -3.25 -14.08
CA LEU A 666 4.27 -4.15 -13.04
C LEU A 666 5.03 -5.50 -12.94
N THR A 667 6.11 -5.68 -13.71
CA THR A 667 6.89 -6.93 -13.79
C THR A 667 7.69 -7.20 -12.51
N GLU A 668 7.64 -8.43 -12.02
CA GLU A 668 8.39 -8.91 -10.86
C GLU A 668 9.84 -9.31 -11.17
N VAL A 669 10.68 -9.38 -10.13
CA VAL A 669 12.10 -9.70 -10.27
C VAL A 669 12.34 -11.12 -10.79
N GLU A 670 11.55 -12.12 -10.38
CA GLU A 670 11.63 -13.50 -10.89
C GLU A 670 11.53 -13.55 -12.44
N SER A 671 10.61 -12.78 -13.01
CA SER A 671 10.36 -12.74 -14.46
C SER A 671 11.36 -11.85 -15.20
N LEU A 672 11.84 -10.76 -14.59
CA LEU A 672 12.95 -9.95 -15.11
C LEU A 672 14.24 -10.78 -15.23
N VAL A 673 14.58 -11.57 -14.20
CA VAL A 673 15.73 -12.49 -14.23
C VAL A 673 15.53 -13.58 -15.27
N ALA A 674 14.36 -14.23 -15.29
CA ALA A 674 14.13 -15.32 -16.24
C ALA A 674 14.20 -14.86 -17.71
N MET A 675 13.68 -13.66 -17.99
CA MET A 675 13.74 -13.05 -19.31
C MET A 675 15.15 -12.60 -19.69
N LYS A 676 15.90 -12.03 -18.75
CA LYS A 676 17.31 -11.65 -18.95
C LYS A 676 18.16 -12.87 -19.29
N ASP A 677 18.07 -13.95 -18.52
CA ASP A 677 18.85 -15.16 -18.80
C ASP A 677 18.44 -15.82 -20.14
N MET A 678 17.17 -15.76 -20.54
CA MET A 678 16.73 -16.23 -21.86
C MET A 678 17.31 -15.37 -23.00
N ALA A 679 17.19 -14.04 -22.92
CA ALA A 679 17.75 -13.12 -23.90
C ALA A 679 19.27 -13.26 -24.04
N ASN A 680 19.98 -13.38 -22.91
CA ASN A 680 21.43 -13.62 -22.87
C ASN A 680 21.80 -14.94 -23.58
N LYS A 681 21.05 -16.03 -23.37
CA LYS A 681 21.29 -17.31 -24.08
C LYS A 681 21.00 -17.23 -25.59
N LEU A 682 20.08 -16.36 -26.00
CA LEU A 682 19.82 -16.04 -27.41
C LEU A 682 20.84 -15.02 -27.99
N GLY A 683 21.83 -14.58 -27.20
CA GLY A 683 22.88 -13.67 -27.61
C GLY A 683 22.47 -12.20 -27.69
N SER A 684 21.41 -11.80 -26.99
CA SER A 684 20.92 -10.41 -26.93
C SER A 684 21.09 -9.79 -25.54
N GLU A 685 21.57 -8.55 -25.52
CA GLU A 685 21.57 -7.66 -24.36
C GLU A 685 20.54 -6.51 -24.51
N ASN A 686 19.64 -6.59 -25.50
CA ASN A 686 18.67 -5.54 -25.82
C ASN A 686 17.45 -5.57 -24.88
N LEU A 687 17.71 -5.26 -23.61
CA LEU A 687 16.76 -5.29 -22.49
C LEU A 687 16.31 -3.85 -22.14
N ALA A 688 15.17 -3.43 -22.65
CA ALA A 688 14.60 -2.10 -22.46
C ALA A 688 13.48 -2.07 -21.41
N LEU A 689 13.12 -0.87 -20.96
CA LEU A 689 11.99 -0.62 -20.04
C LEU A 689 10.90 0.23 -20.73
N ASP A 690 9.63 0.06 -20.35
CA ASP A 690 8.50 0.85 -20.87
C ASP A 690 8.43 2.28 -20.30
N MET A 691 9.45 3.08 -20.62
CA MET A 691 9.55 4.50 -20.29
C MET A 691 10.22 5.25 -21.46
N PRO A 692 9.95 6.57 -21.64
CA PRO A 692 10.48 7.34 -22.76
C PRO A 692 12.00 7.27 -23.01
N SER A 693 12.79 7.03 -21.96
CA SER A 693 14.26 6.83 -22.05
C SER A 693 14.69 5.35 -22.04
N GLY A 694 13.79 4.40 -21.81
CA GLY A 694 14.09 3.03 -21.41
C GLY A 694 14.74 2.14 -22.46
N SER A 695 14.73 2.54 -23.74
CA SER A 695 15.51 1.91 -24.82
C SER A 695 16.97 2.37 -24.87
N GLN A 696 17.36 3.40 -24.12
CA GLN A 696 18.69 4.03 -24.14
C GLN A 696 19.47 3.75 -22.85
N PRO A 697 20.82 3.88 -22.86
CA PRO A 697 21.62 3.75 -21.65
C PRO A 697 21.25 4.80 -20.60
N ILE A 698 20.82 4.32 -19.44
CA ILE A 698 20.22 5.13 -18.37
C ILE A 698 21.23 6.10 -17.74
N ALA A 699 20.87 7.39 -17.69
CA ALA A 699 21.77 8.49 -17.36
C ALA A 699 22.40 8.45 -15.95
N HIS A 700 21.77 7.78 -14.98
CA HIS A 700 22.33 7.62 -13.63
C HIS A 700 23.21 6.37 -13.47
N GLY A 701 23.24 5.46 -14.45
CA GLY A 701 23.87 4.14 -14.32
C GLY A 701 23.14 3.21 -13.35
N VAL A 702 23.50 1.92 -13.36
CA VAL A 702 22.89 0.89 -12.47
C VAL A 702 23.90 0.15 -11.60
N ASP A 703 25.19 0.21 -11.91
CA ASP A 703 26.26 -0.54 -11.21
C ASP A 703 26.37 -0.22 -9.70
N VAL A 704 25.82 0.92 -9.24
CA VAL A 704 25.79 1.32 -7.83
C VAL A 704 24.35 1.64 -7.43
N ARG A 705 23.79 0.84 -6.50
CA ARG A 705 22.39 0.92 -6.04
C ARG A 705 21.96 2.32 -5.63
N SER A 706 22.85 3.11 -5.00
CA SER A 706 22.51 4.46 -4.52
C SER A 706 22.17 5.46 -5.63
N ASN A 707 22.43 5.14 -6.91
CA ASN A 707 22.15 6.05 -8.03
C ASN A 707 20.68 6.09 -8.44
N TYR A 708 19.88 5.08 -8.07
CA TYR A 708 18.48 4.93 -8.49
C TYR A 708 17.49 4.71 -7.34
N LEU A 709 17.96 4.78 -6.09
CA LEU A 709 17.17 4.56 -4.88
C LEU A 709 16.95 5.83 -4.04
N PHE A 710 15.99 5.75 -3.14
CA PHE A 710 15.65 6.72 -2.11
C PHE A 710 16.50 6.43 -0.85
N ASN A 711 17.79 6.73 -0.93
CA ASN A 711 18.79 6.37 0.08
C ASN A 711 18.54 6.92 1.50
N SER A 712 17.75 7.99 1.64
CA SER A 712 17.36 8.53 2.95
C SER A 712 16.34 7.66 3.70
N ARG A 713 15.74 6.66 3.02
CA ARG A 713 14.54 5.89 3.43
C ARG A 713 13.26 6.73 3.49
N ILE A 714 12.14 6.07 3.28
CA ILE A 714 10.79 6.67 3.27
C ILE A 714 10.48 7.30 4.64
N ALA A 715 10.81 6.61 5.73
CA ALA A 715 10.71 7.15 7.10
C ALA A 715 11.68 8.32 7.37
N GLY A 716 12.84 8.38 6.70
CA GLY A 716 13.85 9.43 6.90
C GLY A 716 13.38 10.83 6.50
N VAL A 717 12.29 10.96 5.76
CA VAL A 717 11.60 12.24 5.51
C VAL A 717 11.24 12.97 6.81
N GLU A 718 10.98 12.24 7.91
CA GLU A 718 10.69 12.83 9.23
C GLU A 718 11.95 13.31 9.98
N GLU A 719 13.14 13.07 9.45
CA GLU A 719 14.41 13.60 9.98
C GLU A 719 14.98 14.75 9.15
N ALA A 720 14.45 15.01 7.96
CA ALA A 720 14.94 16.04 7.04
C ALA A 720 14.66 17.45 7.56
N ASP A 721 15.60 18.38 7.32
CA ASP A 721 15.48 19.81 7.67
C ASP A 721 15.45 20.76 6.46
N ALA A 722 15.80 20.29 5.25
CA ALA A 722 15.53 20.99 3.99
C ALA A 722 15.38 19.99 2.83
N ILE A 723 14.36 20.17 1.97
CA ILE A 723 14.08 19.29 0.81
C ILE A 723 14.13 20.10 -0.50
N LEU A 724 14.85 19.59 -1.49
CA LEU A 724 14.76 20.03 -2.89
C LEU A 724 14.12 18.93 -3.75
N ILE A 725 12.97 19.21 -4.36
CA ILE A 725 12.31 18.32 -5.32
C ILE A 725 12.68 18.77 -6.74
N VAL A 726 13.13 17.84 -7.58
CA VAL A 726 13.55 18.09 -8.96
C VAL A 726 12.79 17.17 -9.92
N GLY A 727 11.98 17.74 -10.80
CA GLY A 727 11.27 17.01 -11.87
C GLY A 727 10.40 15.85 -11.37
N SER A 728 9.71 16.06 -10.25
CA SER A 728 8.76 15.11 -9.65
C SER A 728 7.55 15.86 -9.11
N ASN A 729 6.38 15.24 -9.20
CA ASN A 729 5.20 15.55 -8.41
C ASN A 729 4.89 14.36 -7.48
N PRO A 730 5.43 14.36 -6.24
CA PRO A 730 5.23 13.26 -5.30
C PRO A 730 3.75 13.00 -4.97
N ARG A 731 2.85 13.98 -5.16
CA ARG A 731 1.41 13.82 -4.94
C ARG A 731 0.79 12.79 -5.91
N HIS A 732 1.33 12.64 -7.12
CA HIS A 732 0.87 11.64 -8.10
C HIS A 732 1.86 10.47 -8.28
N GLU A 733 3.16 10.66 -8.03
CA GLU A 733 4.19 9.63 -8.23
C GLU A 733 4.36 8.68 -7.04
N ALA A 734 4.08 9.12 -5.81
CA ALA A 734 4.12 8.30 -4.58
C ALA A 734 3.30 8.96 -3.46
N ALA A 735 1.96 8.85 -3.51
CA ALA A 735 1.05 9.69 -2.73
C ALA A 735 1.27 9.64 -1.20
N VAL A 736 1.63 8.48 -0.63
CA VAL A 736 1.92 8.34 0.81
C VAL A 736 3.28 8.93 1.20
N LEU A 737 4.25 9.00 0.28
CA LEU A 737 5.50 9.76 0.50
C LEU A 737 5.21 11.27 0.57
N ASN A 738 4.33 11.78 -0.29
CA ASN A 738 3.82 13.15 -0.21
C ASN A 738 3.10 13.42 1.13
N ALA A 739 2.34 12.45 1.66
CA ALA A 739 1.77 12.54 3.01
C ALA A 739 2.84 12.58 4.12
N ARG A 740 3.96 11.86 4.00
CA ARG A 740 5.10 11.99 4.95
C ARG A 740 5.80 13.35 4.86
N ILE A 741 6.00 13.89 3.65
CA ILE A 741 6.55 15.25 3.48
C ILE A 741 5.62 16.28 4.15
N ARG A 742 4.29 16.16 3.95
CA ARG A 742 3.29 16.96 4.67
C ARG A 742 3.37 16.79 6.18
N LYS A 743 3.47 15.55 6.67
CA LYS A 743 3.56 15.20 8.11
C LYS A 743 4.76 15.90 8.76
N GLN A 744 5.91 15.95 8.09
CA GLN A 744 7.09 16.68 8.58
C GLN A 744 6.89 18.20 8.51
N TRP A 745 6.35 18.73 7.41
CA TRP A 745 6.05 20.15 7.22
C TRP A 745 5.06 20.71 8.26
N LEU A 746 4.08 19.91 8.71
CA LEU A 746 3.17 20.30 9.80
C LEU A 746 3.80 20.21 11.21
N ARG A 747 4.97 19.60 11.36
CA ARG A 747 5.66 19.35 12.64
C ARG A 747 6.92 20.21 12.85
N SER A 748 7.45 20.80 11.80
CA SER A 748 8.77 21.45 11.80
C SER A 748 8.81 22.61 10.80
N ASP A 749 9.76 23.54 10.97
CA ASP A 749 10.02 24.65 10.04
C ASP A 749 10.72 24.16 8.74
N LEU A 750 10.14 23.14 8.08
CA LEU A 750 10.75 22.46 6.93
C LEU A 750 10.77 23.36 5.69
N GLU A 751 11.96 23.69 5.19
CA GLU A 751 12.10 24.41 3.93
C GLU A 751 12.06 23.47 2.72
N ILE A 752 11.01 23.60 1.91
CA ILE A 752 10.83 22.84 0.66
C ILE A 752 11.05 23.76 -0.55
N GLY A 753 11.88 23.32 -1.50
CA GLY A 753 12.09 23.98 -2.79
C GLY A 753 11.76 23.04 -3.95
N VAL A 754 11.24 23.58 -5.05
CA VAL A 754 10.83 22.81 -6.23
C VAL A 754 11.47 23.37 -7.50
N VAL A 755 12.12 22.52 -8.29
CA VAL A 755 12.51 22.77 -9.68
C VAL A 755 11.74 21.81 -10.58
N GLY A 756 10.75 22.34 -11.31
CA GLY A 756 9.84 21.57 -12.15
C GLY A 756 8.55 22.33 -12.45
N GLU A 757 7.64 21.66 -13.16
CA GLU A 757 6.26 22.13 -13.34
C GLU A 757 5.53 22.21 -11.98
N THR A 758 4.69 23.22 -11.77
CA THR A 758 3.93 23.37 -10.52
C THR A 758 2.67 22.51 -10.51
N TRP A 759 2.22 22.13 -9.32
CA TRP A 759 0.98 21.38 -9.09
C TRP A 759 0.19 21.96 -7.92
N ASP A 760 -1.05 21.50 -7.74
CA ASP A 760 -1.84 21.73 -6.53
C ASP A 760 -1.22 20.91 -5.37
N SER A 761 -0.35 21.56 -4.59
CA SER A 761 0.39 20.91 -3.50
C SER A 761 -0.35 21.00 -2.17
N THR A 762 -0.21 19.96 -1.34
CA THR A 762 -0.78 19.99 0.01
C THR A 762 0.00 20.95 0.93
N PHE A 763 1.32 21.08 0.72
CA PHE A 763 2.25 21.93 1.50
C PHE A 763 2.81 23.09 0.67
N GLU A 764 3.22 24.16 1.35
CA GLU A 764 3.87 25.33 0.74
C GLU A 764 5.33 25.03 0.33
N PHE A 765 5.80 25.60 -0.78
CA PHE A 765 7.17 25.43 -1.27
C PHE A 765 7.71 26.66 -2.02
N GLU A 766 9.03 26.83 -2.05
CA GLU A 766 9.73 27.85 -2.85
C GLU A 766 9.86 27.34 -4.30
N HIS A 767 9.15 27.94 -5.27
CA HIS A 767 9.31 27.58 -6.69
C HIS A 767 10.56 28.25 -7.26
N LEU A 768 11.50 27.44 -7.74
CA LEU A 768 12.85 27.86 -8.14
C LEU A 768 13.01 27.95 -9.67
N GLY A 769 12.04 27.41 -10.43
CA GLY A 769 11.95 27.41 -11.89
C GLY A 769 11.64 26.02 -12.45
N THR A 770 11.76 25.84 -13.77
CA THR A 770 11.26 24.64 -14.48
C THR A 770 12.33 23.85 -15.26
N ASP A 771 13.55 24.37 -15.42
CA ASP A 771 14.55 23.84 -16.34
C ASP A 771 15.94 23.58 -15.70
N ALA A 772 16.88 23.08 -16.51
CA ALA A 772 18.26 22.81 -16.08
C ALA A 772 19.02 24.08 -15.63
N ALA A 773 18.74 25.24 -16.23
CA ALA A 773 19.35 26.51 -15.83
C ALA A 773 18.79 27.02 -14.48
N ALA A 774 17.51 26.76 -14.20
CA ALA A 774 16.86 27.01 -12.92
C ALA A 774 17.47 26.14 -11.81
N LEU A 775 17.69 24.83 -12.06
CA LEU A 775 18.40 23.97 -11.09
C LEU A 775 19.81 24.51 -10.80
N LYS A 776 20.57 24.85 -11.84
CA LYS A 776 21.91 25.42 -11.70
C LYS A 776 21.92 26.72 -10.88
N LYS A 777 20.92 27.58 -11.11
CA LYS A 777 20.69 28.83 -10.36
C LYS A 777 20.26 28.57 -8.90
N ALA A 778 19.44 27.55 -8.65
CA ALA A 778 19.00 27.15 -7.30
C ALA A 778 20.18 26.65 -6.46
N LEU A 779 20.96 25.70 -6.99
CA LEU A 779 22.13 25.11 -6.32
C LEU A 779 23.28 26.11 -6.10
N ALA A 780 23.41 27.14 -6.95
CA ALA A 780 24.35 28.25 -6.74
C ALA A 780 23.77 29.40 -5.89
N GLY A 781 22.45 29.41 -5.66
CA GLY A 781 21.69 30.54 -5.13
C GLY A 781 21.43 30.47 -3.61
N PRO A 782 20.37 31.15 -3.13
CA PRO A 782 19.97 31.10 -1.72
C PRO A 782 19.61 29.68 -1.26
N PHE A 783 18.85 28.93 -2.08
CA PHE A 783 18.43 27.56 -1.73
C PHE A 783 19.60 26.57 -1.62
N GLY A 784 20.57 26.65 -2.54
CA GLY A 784 21.82 25.88 -2.42
C GLY A 784 22.60 26.18 -1.14
N LYS A 785 22.53 27.41 -0.60
CA LYS A 785 23.14 27.75 0.70
C LYS A 785 22.33 27.23 1.89
N LYS A 786 20.99 27.23 1.80
CA LYS A 786 20.11 26.59 2.79
C LYS A 786 20.45 25.10 2.95
N LEU A 787 20.51 24.38 1.82
CA LEU A 787 20.96 22.96 1.75
C LEU A 787 22.39 22.72 2.29
N GLN A 788 23.29 23.72 2.19
CA GLN A 788 24.65 23.64 2.75
C GLN A 788 24.71 23.92 4.27
N SER A 789 23.73 24.63 4.82
CA SER A 789 23.61 24.86 6.27
C SER A 789 22.74 23.84 7.01
N ALA A 790 21.91 23.09 6.26
CA ALA A 790 21.08 22.01 6.74
C ALA A 790 21.92 20.79 7.20
N LYS A 791 21.42 20.06 8.20
CA LYS A 791 22.09 18.91 8.83
C LYS A 791 21.69 17.57 8.23
N ARG A 792 20.43 17.44 7.80
CA ARG A 792 19.87 16.29 7.08
C ARG A 792 19.19 16.81 5.80
N PRO A 793 19.96 17.46 4.90
CA PRO A 793 19.43 17.95 3.64
C PRO A 793 19.05 16.79 2.73
N MET A 794 17.98 16.96 1.97
CA MET A 794 17.43 15.97 1.05
C MET A 794 17.27 16.58 -0.35
N ILE A 795 17.72 15.87 -1.38
CA ILE A 795 17.38 16.14 -2.78
C ILE A 795 16.67 14.91 -3.33
N ILE A 796 15.48 15.12 -3.88
CA ILE A 796 14.64 14.09 -4.51
C ILE A 796 14.56 14.40 -6.01
N LEU A 797 15.10 13.52 -6.85
CA LEU A 797 14.90 13.57 -8.30
C LEU A 797 13.77 12.62 -8.68
N GLY A 798 12.78 13.08 -9.43
CA GLY A 798 11.76 12.19 -9.99
C GLY A 798 12.32 11.33 -11.11
N SER A 799 11.79 10.12 -11.28
CA SER A 799 12.06 9.28 -12.45
C SER A 799 11.74 9.97 -13.80
N GLY A 800 10.88 11.01 -13.80
CA GLY A 800 10.67 11.89 -14.96
C GLY A 800 11.91 12.68 -15.39
N VAL A 801 12.88 12.89 -14.50
CA VAL A 801 14.19 13.47 -14.85
C VAL A 801 15.02 12.50 -15.68
N THR A 802 14.93 11.19 -15.42
CA THR A 802 15.59 10.15 -16.21
C THR A 802 15.03 10.08 -17.63
N ASP A 803 13.72 10.30 -17.79
CA ASP A 803 13.02 10.34 -19.08
C ASP A 803 13.25 11.63 -19.89
N HIS A 804 13.93 12.63 -19.33
CA HIS A 804 14.17 13.91 -19.99
C HIS A 804 15.44 13.88 -20.86
N ALA A 805 15.43 14.55 -22.02
CA ALA A 805 16.59 14.58 -22.93
C ALA A 805 17.87 15.15 -22.27
N ASP A 806 17.73 16.08 -21.33
CA ASP A 806 18.84 16.65 -20.56
C ASP A 806 19.24 15.82 -19.31
N ALA A 807 18.73 14.58 -19.13
CA ALA A 807 18.93 13.77 -17.91
C ALA A 807 20.37 13.74 -17.42
N LYS A 808 21.33 13.56 -18.33
CA LYS A 808 22.78 13.55 -18.04
C LYS A 808 23.25 14.84 -17.36
N ALA A 809 22.75 16.00 -17.82
CA ALA A 809 23.10 17.29 -17.22
C ALA A 809 22.45 17.47 -15.83
N PHE A 810 21.24 16.94 -15.62
CA PHE A 810 20.61 16.94 -14.30
C PHE A 810 21.41 16.08 -13.30
N TYR A 811 21.79 14.86 -13.67
CA TYR A 811 22.60 13.98 -12.82
C TYR A 811 24.03 14.52 -12.60
N GLU A 812 24.68 15.10 -13.61
CA GLU A 812 25.98 15.79 -13.47
C GLU A 812 25.89 16.94 -12.44
N MET A 813 24.86 17.80 -12.54
CA MET A 813 24.70 18.96 -11.66
C MET A 813 24.36 18.59 -10.22
N VAL A 814 23.47 17.62 -9.98
CA VAL A 814 23.17 17.18 -8.61
C VAL A 814 24.33 16.38 -8.03
N GLY A 815 24.90 15.43 -8.78
CA GLY A 815 26.03 14.62 -8.32
C GLY A 815 27.23 15.49 -7.90
N ALA A 816 27.57 16.51 -8.69
CA ALA A 816 28.64 17.44 -8.36
C ALA A 816 28.32 18.36 -7.16
N PHE A 817 27.04 18.64 -6.90
CA PHE A 817 26.62 19.38 -5.70
C PHE A 817 26.66 18.50 -4.44
N VAL A 818 26.23 17.24 -4.55
CA VAL A 818 26.25 16.25 -3.46
C VAL A 818 27.69 15.92 -3.07
N ASP A 819 28.54 15.57 -4.03
CA ASP A 819 29.98 15.30 -3.83
C ASP A 819 30.69 16.48 -3.12
N LYS A 820 30.46 17.71 -3.61
CA LYS A 820 31.03 18.92 -3.00
C LYS A 820 30.60 19.15 -1.55
N ASN A 821 29.42 18.67 -1.17
CA ASN A 821 28.81 18.89 0.15
C ASN A 821 28.63 17.56 0.94
N ALA A 822 29.43 16.54 0.61
CA ALA A 822 29.35 15.19 1.16
C ALA A 822 29.40 15.15 2.71
N ALA A 823 30.05 16.13 3.34
CA ALA A 823 30.10 16.28 4.80
C ALA A 823 28.72 16.38 5.48
N ASN A 824 27.68 16.82 4.77
CA ASN A 824 26.29 16.84 5.25
C ASN A 824 25.41 15.85 4.46
N PHE A 825 25.68 15.67 3.16
CA PHE A 825 24.86 14.85 2.27
C PHE A 825 25.18 13.34 2.30
N MET A 826 26.38 12.94 2.72
CA MET A 826 26.87 11.56 2.62
C MET A 826 27.62 11.18 3.92
N THR A 827 26.87 11.11 5.01
CA THR A 827 27.38 10.69 6.32
C THR A 827 27.01 9.23 6.59
N PRO A 828 27.68 8.54 7.54
CA PRO A 828 27.32 7.16 7.91
C PRO A 828 25.87 6.98 8.43
N GLU A 829 25.20 8.06 8.83
CA GLU A 829 23.81 8.06 9.34
C GLU A 829 22.80 8.69 8.38
N TRP A 830 23.25 9.28 7.26
CA TRP A 830 22.40 10.06 6.36
C TRP A 830 22.99 10.14 4.95
N ASN A 831 22.27 9.60 3.97
CA ASN A 831 22.50 9.87 2.56
C ASN A 831 21.32 10.69 2.02
N GLY A 832 21.56 11.96 1.70
CA GLY A 832 20.55 12.94 1.28
C GLY A 832 20.26 12.94 -0.23
N TYR A 833 20.94 12.12 -1.03
CA TYR A 833 20.66 11.96 -2.46
C TYR A 833 19.60 10.87 -2.67
N ASN A 834 18.51 11.19 -3.36
CA ASN A 834 17.40 10.28 -3.59
C ASN A 834 16.89 10.36 -5.03
N VAL A 835 16.59 9.20 -5.62
CA VAL A 835 15.74 9.10 -6.82
C VAL A 835 14.42 8.47 -6.43
N LEU A 836 13.32 9.12 -6.81
CA LEU A 836 11.95 8.63 -6.63
C LEU A 836 11.50 7.91 -7.89
N GLN A 837 11.39 6.58 -7.80
CA GLN A 837 10.76 5.77 -8.82
C GLN A 837 9.23 5.94 -8.77
N ARG A 838 8.54 5.69 -9.89
CA ARG A 838 7.07 5.81 -10.01
C ARG A 838 6.32 4.50 -10.32
N SER A 839 7.05 3.45 -10.71
CA SER A 839 6.50 2.14 -11.08
C SER A 839 7.24 1.01 -10.38
N ALA A 840 6.52 0.00 -9.86
CA ALA A 840 7.06 -1.03 -8.98
C ALA A 840 8.21 -1.87 -9.57
N SER A 841 8.25 -2.11 -10.88
CA SER A 841 9.29 -2.92 -11.51
C SER A 841 10.68 -2.24 -11.55
N ARG A 842 10.77 -0.91 -11.45
CA ARG A 842 11.97 -0.16 -11.83
C ARG A 842 13.18 -0.43 -10.95
N ALA A 843 13.04 -0.41 -9.63
CA ALA A 843 14.15 -0.72 -8.73
C ALA A 843 14.58 -2.19 -8.88
N GLY A 844 13.63 -3.12 -9.06
CA GLY A 844 13.91 -4.53 -9.36
C GLY A 844 14.67 -4.74 -10.68
N ALA A 845 14.28 -4.03 -11.74
CA ALA A 845 14.95 -4.05 -13.03
C ALA A 845 16.38 -3.51 -12.95
N PHE A 846 16.60 -2.39 -12.24
CA PHE A 846 17.94 -1.84 -12.04
C PHE A 846 18.82 -2.75 -11.16
N GLU A 847 18.26 -3.39 -10.14
CA GLU A 847 18.96 -4.34 -9.26
C GLU A 847 19.55 -5.53 -10.03
N VAL A 848 18.79 -6.10 -10.97
CA VAL A 848 19.25 -7.25 -11.78
C VAL A 848 19.94 -6.82 -13.09
N GLY A 849 20.13 -5.51 -13.31
CA GLY A 849 20.74 -4.95 -14.50
C GLY A 849 19.95 -5.23 -15.79
N PHE A 850 18.63 -5.06 -15.75
CA PHE A 850 17.72 -5.13 -16.89
C PHE A 850 17.60 -3.74 -17.54
N VAL A 851 18.65 -3.36 -18.28
CA VAL A 851 18.75 -2.07 -18.99
C VAL A 851 19.57 -2.22 -20.27
N THR A 852 19.33 -1.35 -21.27
CA THR A 852 20.14 -1.31 -22.49
C THR A 852 21.58 -0.86 -22.18
N PRO A 853 22.61 -1.69 -22.39
CA PRO A 853 23.95 -1.41 -21.85
C PRO A 853 24.75 -0.38 -22.65
N SER A 854 24.45 -0.17 -23.94
CA SER A 854 25.13 0.82 -24.77
C SER A 854 24.28 1.35 -25.91
N ALA A 855 24.66 2.52 -26.46
CA ALA A 855 23.96 3.13 -27.58
C ALA A 855 23.96 2.24 -28.84
N ALA A 856 24.99 1.42 -29.05
CA ALA A 856 25.04 0.49 -30.18
C ALA A 856 23.95 -0.62 -30.08
N VAL A 857 23.57 -1.01 -28.86
CA VAL A 857 22.42 -1.91 -28.64
C VAL A 857 21.10 -1.15 -28.90
N ALA A 858 20.99 0.09 -28.39
CA ALA A 858 19.82 0.93 -28.59
C ALA A 858 19.54 1.29 -30.07
N GLU A 859 20.59 1.46 -30.87
CA GLU A 859 20.52 1.73 -32.32
C GLU A 859 20.27 0.47 -33.17
N THR A 860 20.33 -0.73 -32.57
CA THR A 860 20.03 -1.98 -33.29
C THR A 860 18.53 -2.11 -33.52
N LYS A 861 18.11 -2.06 -34.80
CA LYS A 861 16.69 -2.29 -35.17
C LYS A 861 16.28 -3.73 -34.82
N PRO A 862 15.28 -3.94 -33.94
CA PRO A 862 14.80 -5.28 -33.65
C PRO A 862 13.93 -5.85 -34.77
N LYS A 863 13.95 -7.17 -34.90
CA LYS A 863 13.05 -7.97 -35.75
C LYS A 863 12.06 -8.80 -34.94
N ILE A 864 12.35 -9.04 -33.66
CA ILE A 864 11.45 -9.66 -32.71
C ILE A 864 11.43 -8.78 -31.47
N VAL A 865 10.24 -8.47 -30.97
CA VAL A 865 10.04 -7.67 -29.76
C VAL A 865 9.16 -8.44 -28.77
N TRP A 866 9.71 -8.77 -27.60
CA TRP A 866 8.96 -9.34 -26.49
C TRP A 866 8.55 -8.24 -25.52
N LEU A 867 7.25 -7.99 -25.40
CA LEU A 867 6.65 -7.07 -24.45
C LEU A 867 6.27 -7.85 -23.19
N LEU A 868 7.06 -7.72 -22.13
CA LEU A 868 6.84 -8.39 -20.85
C LEU A 868 6.06 -7.45 -19.91
N GLY A 869 4.74 -7.41 -20.07
CA GLY A 869 3.81 -6.54 -19.34
C GLY A 869 3.90 -5.06 -19.72
N ALA A 870 4.51 -4.76 -20.88
CA ALA A 870 4.83 -3.41 -21.33
C ALA A 870 3.72 -2.83 -22.21
N ASP A 871 3.13 -1.72 -21.76
CA ASP A 871 2.02 -1.03 -22.43
C ASP A 871 2.21 0.51 -22.56
N ASP A 872 3.26 1.05 -21.94
CA ASP A 872 3.62 2.48 -21.99
C ASP A 872 4.96 2.75 -22.71
N PHE A 873 5.28 1.88 -23.68
CA PHE A 873 6.38 2.04 -24.64
C PHE A 873 6.08 3.11 -25.70
N GLN A 874 7.10 3.61 -26.42
CA GLN A 874 6.85 4.49 -27.58
C GLN A 874 6.59 3.65 -28.85
N ALA A 875 5.67 4.10 -29.71
CA ALA A 875 5.44 3.48 -31.02
C ALA A 875 6.66 3.54 -31.98
N ALA A 876 7.74 4.24 -31.60
CA ALA A 876 9.03 4.24 -32.29
C ALA A 876 9.97 3.11 -31.81
N ASP A 877 9.74 2.52 -30.63
CA ASP A 877 10.55 1.43 -30.07
C ASP A 877 10.33 0.08 -30.76
N ILE A 878 9.25 -0.03 -31.53
CA ILE A 878 8.72 -1.26 -32.14
C ILE A 878 8.56 -1.03 -33.66
N PRO A 879 9.42 -1.60 -34.50
CA PRO A 879 9.26 -1.53 -35.96
C PRO A 879 8.00 -2.24 -36.44
N LYS A 880 7.33 -1.67 -37.45
CA LYS A 880 6.09 -2.23 -38.06
C LYS A 880 6.28 -3.57 -38.79
N ASP A 881 7.53 -3.99 -38.97
CA ASP A 881 7.96 -5.25 -39.59
C ASP A 881 8.62 -6.21 -38.59
N ALA A 882 8.59 -5.90 -37.29
CA ALA A 882 9.00 -6.81 -36.23
C ALA A 882 7.85 -7.75 -35.82
N PHE A 883 8.18 -9.00 -35.48
CA PHE A 883 7.25 -9.95 -34.86
C PHE A 883 7.10 -9.62 -33.37
N VAL A 884 5.87 -9.37 -32.91
CA VAL A 884 5.60 -8.86 -31.56
C VAL A 884 4.95 -9.94 -30.69
N ILE A 885 5.58 -10.24 -29.55
CA ILE A 885 5.08 -11.19 -28.56
C ILE A 885 4.70 -10.38 -27.32
N TYR A 886 3.42 -10.37 -26.92
CA TYR A 886 2.98 -9.74 -25.68
C TYR A 886 2.71 -10.79 -24.61
N GLN A 887 3.47 -10.75 -23.52
CA GLN A 887 3.21 -11.52 -22.32
C GLN A 887 2.68 -10.58 -21.24
N GLY A 888 1.43 -10.75 -20.83
CA GLY A 888 0.83 -9.89 -19.81
C GLY A 888 -0.57 -10.36 -19.39
N HIS A 889 -1.16 -9.67 -18.41
CA HIS A 889 -2.41 -10.09 -17.78
C HIS A 889 -3.66 -9.30 -18.21
N HIS A 890 -3.51 -8.18 -18.93
CA HIS A 890 -4.59 -7.34 -19.45
C HIS A 890 -4.46 -7.09 -20.96
N GLY A 891 -5.59 -6.87 -21.64
CA GLY A 891 -5.64 -6.44 -23.03
C GLY A 891 -5.71 -4.92 -23.17
N ASP A 892 -4.53 -4.29 -23.31
CA ASP A 892 -4.32 -2.86 -23.61
C ASP A 892 -3.37 -2.73 -24.83
N ARG A 893 -2.79 -1.55 -25.08
CA ARG A 893 -1.92 -1.19 -26.22
C ARG A 893 -0.91 -2.26 -26.66
N GLY A 894 -0.20 -2.90 -25.73
CA GLY A 894 0.81 -3.91 -26.04
C GLY A 894 0.21 -5.21 -26.59
N ALA A 895 -0.96 -5.60 -26.07
CA ALA A 895 -1.73 -6.72 -26.60
C ALA A 895 -2.41 -6.38 -27.94
N GLU A 896 -2.84 -5.14 -28.15
CA GLU A 896 -3.49 -4.70 -29.40
C GLU A 896 -2.58 -4.90 -30.63
N ILE A 897 -1.27 -4.64 -30.49
CA ILE A 897 -0.30 -4.72 -31.58
C ILE A 897 0.37 -6.09 -31.75
N ALA A 898 0.19 -7.03 -30.82
CA ALA A 898 0.93 -8.29 -30.79
C ALA A 898 0.54 -9.28 -31.90
N ASP A 899 1.48 -10.08 -32.38
CA ASP A 899 1.21 -11.25 -33.22
C ASP A 899 0.85 -12.48 -32.37
N VAL A 900 1.49 -12.63 -31.21
CA VAL A 900 1.18 -13.67 -30.22
C VAL A 900 0.99 -13.04 -28.83
N VAL A 901 -0.09 -13.44 -28.14
CA VAL A 901 -0.42 -13.00 -26.78
C VAL A 901 -0.36 -14.18 -25.83
N LEU A 902 0.38 -14.04 -24.73
CA LEU A 902 0.61 -15.06 -23.71
C LEU A 902 0.05 -14.59 -22.35
N PRO A 903 -1.00 -15.23 -21.79
CA PRO A 903 -1.69 -14.73 -20.60
C PRO A 903 -0.88 -14.97 -19.31
N GLY A 904 -0.33 -13.87 -18.80
CA GLY A 904 0.43 -13.78 -17.55
C GLY A 904 -0.45 -13.65 -16.29
N ALA A 905 0.20 -13.51 -15.13
CA ALA A 905 -0.44 -13.44 -13.82
C ALA A 905 -0.46 -12.01 -13.27
N ALA A 906 -1.59 -11.58 -12.70
CA ALA A 906 -1.64 -10.32 -11.97
C ALA A 906 -0.95 -10.46 -10.58
N TYR A 907 -0.52 -9.34 -9.99
CA TYR A 907 0.23 -9.34 -8.72
C TYR A 907 -0.49 -10.02 -7.53
N THR A 908 -1.82 -10.08 -7.55
CA THR A 908 -2.65 -10.78 -6.54
C THR A 908 -2.73 -12.30 -6.75
N GLU A 909 -2.19 -12.84 -7.83
CA GLU A 909 -2.33 -14.24 -8.27
C GLU A 909 -1.01 -15.02 -8.23
N LYS A 910 0.11 -14.34 -7.96
CA LYS A 910 1.47 -14.90 -7.85
C LYS A 910 2.10 -14.52 -6.51
N SER A 911 2.99 -15.37 -5.99
CA SER A 911 3.99 -14.94 -5.02
C SER A 911 5.23 -14.52 -5.78
N ALA A 912 5.53 -13.23 -5.72
CA ALA A 912 6.47 -12.55 -6.58
C ALA A 912 7.24 -11.49 -5.79
N THR A 913 8.49 -11.26 -6.17
CA THR A 913 9.42 -10.35 -5.50
C THR A 913 9.44 -9.02 -6.22
N TYR A 914 9.25 -7.94 -5.46
CA TYR A 914 9.35 -6.56 -5.91
C TYR A 914 10.37 -5.82 -5.04
N ILE A 915 10.92 -4.72 -5.56
CA ILE A 915 11.77 -3.81 -4.79
C ILE A 915 11.14 -2.42 -4.88
N ASN A 916 10.93 -1.78 -3.73
CA ASN A 916 10.42 -0.41 -3.72
C ASN A 916 11.52 0.64 -3.94
N THR A 917 11.11 1.91 -3.99
CA THR A 917 12.00 3.04 -4.26
C THR A 917 13.11 3.23 -3.23
N GLU A 918 12.99 2.75 -1.99
CA GLU A 918 14.09 2.80 -0.98
C GLU A 918 15.02 1.58 -1.03
N GLY A 919 14.76 0.62 -1.94
CA GLY A 919 15.59 -0.57 -2.10
C GLY A 919 15.23 -1.73 -1.17
N ARG A 920 14.06 -1.67 -0.52
CA ARG A 920 13.50 -2.74 0.31
C ARG A 920 12.94 -3.83 -0.58
N VAL A 921 13.36 -5.07 -0.35
CA VAL A 921 12.83 -6.23 -1.07
C VAL A 921 11.57 -6.72 -0.38
N GLN A 922 10.48 -6.88 -1.13
CA GLN A 922 9.15 -7.23 -0.62
C GLN A 922 8.53 -8.35 -1.47
N MET A 923 7.63 -9.15 -0.89
CA MET A 923 7.06 -10.32 -1.57
C MET A 923 5.53 -10.34 -1.51
N THR A 924 4.89 -10.46 -2.67
CA THR A 924 3.43 -10.67 -2.75
C THR A 924 3.05 -12.09 -2.33
N ARG A 925 1.76 -12.28 -2.01
CA ARG A 925 1.16 -13.61 -1.80
C ARG A 925 -0.08 -13.75 -2.68
N ALA A 926 -0.26 -14.94 -3.26
CA ALA A 926 -1.43 -15.25 -4.09
C ALA A 926 -2.71 -15.29 -3.24
N ALA A 927 -3.57 -14.29 -3.41
CA ALA A 927 -4.87 -14.21 -2.77
C ALA A 927 -5.88 -15.12 -3.48
N THR A 928 -5.89 -15.06 -4.82
CA THR A 928 -6.78 -15.77 -5.75
C THR A 928 -5.99 -16.68 -6.70
N SER A 929 -6.66 -17.67 -7.28
CA SER A 929 -6.08 -18.51 -8.34
C SER A 929 -6.03 -17.77 -9.69
N LEU A 930 -5.20 -18.27 -10.61
CA LEU A 930 -5.06 -17.75 -11.97
C LEU A 930 -6.36 -17.92 -12.80
N PRO A 931 -6.74 -16.94 -13.64
CA PRO A 931 -7.96 -17.03 -14.45
C PRO A 931 -7.75 -17.82 -15.75
N GLY A 932 -8.62 -18.81 -15.99
CA GLY A 932 -8.61 -19.61 -17.22
C GLY A 932 -7.31 -20.41 -17.41
N ALA A 933 -6.66 -20.22 -18.56
CA ALA A 933 -5.38 -20.86 -18.90
C ALA A 933 -4.16 -19.98 -18.56
N ALA A 934 -4.31 -18.84 -17.87
CA ALA A 934 -3.18 -17.98 -17.49
C ALA A 934 -2.10 -18.72 -16.67
N ARG A 935 -0.86 -18.21 -16.70
CA ARG A 935 0.30 -18.82 -16.02
C ARG A 935 1.14 -17.75 -15.30
N THR A 936 1.86 -18.16 -14.26
CA THR A 936 2.85 -17.31 -13.60
C THR A 936 3.99 -16.98 -14.56
N ASP A 937 4.35 -15.71 -14.66
CA ASP A 937 5.12 -15.17 -15.79
C ASP A 937 6.49 -15.82 -16.03
N TRP A 938 7.25 -16.12 -14.97
CA TRP A 938 8.54 -16.80 -15.10
C TRP A 938 8.40 -18.22 -15.70
N LYS A 939 7.25 -18.89 -15.52
CA LYS A 939 6.98 -20.20 -16.13
C LYS A 939 6.70 -20.12 -17.62
N ILE A 940 6.07 -19.02 -18.08
CA ILE A 940 5.88 -18.75 -19.51
C ILE A 940 7.24 -18.64 -20.19
N ILE A 941 8.14 -17.88 -19.58
CA ILE A 941 9.50 -17.64 -20.07
C ILE A 941 10.33 -18.93 -20.00
N ARG A 942 10.27 -19.67 -18.89
CA ARG A 942 10.93 -20.98 -18.73
C ARG A 942 10.46 -22.00 -19.76
N ALA A 943 9.17 -22.05 -20.08
CA ALA A 943 8.64 -22.90 -21.16
C ALA A 943 9.09 -22.42 -22.54
N ALA A 944 8.97 -21.12 -22.84
CA ALA A 944 9.43 -20.55 -24.12
C ALA A 944 10.92 -20.84 -24.38
N SER A 945 11.76 -20.86 -23.34
CA SER A 945 13.18 -21.18 -23.47
C SER A 945 13.46 -22.62 -23.96
N GLU A 946 12.58 -23.59 -23.71
CA GLU A 946 12.69 -24.95 -24.27
C GLU A 946 12.33 -24.97 -25.76
N PHE A 947 11.20 -24.35 -26.12
CA PHE A 947 10.75 -24.26 -27.51
C PHE A 947 11.74 -23.48 -28.40
N LEU A 948 12.46 -22.51 -27.81
CA LEU A 948 13.54 -21.76 -28.45
C LEU A 948 14.92 -22.46 -28.41
N GLY A 949 15.01 -23.69 -27.87
CA GLY A 949 16.25 -24.48 -27.83
C GLY A 949 17.31 -24.01 -26.84
N VAL A 950 16.96 -23.15 -25.89
CA VAL A 950 17.86 -22.52 -24.90
C VAL A 950 17.39 -22.72 -23.43
N PRO A 951 17.04 -23.96 -23.01
CA PRO A 951 16.37 -24.23 -21.73
C PRO A 951 17.10 -23.61 -20.53
N LEU A 952 16.35 -22.94 -19.66
CA LEU A 952 16.88 -22.24 -18.48
C LEU A 952 17.14 -23.23 -17.31
N PRO A 953 18.16 -22.98 -16.46
CA PRO A 953 18.68 -23.98 -15.51
C PRO A 953 17.87 -24.10 -14.20
N TYR A 954 16.56 -23.84 -14.23
CA TYR A 954 15.68 -23.83 -13.06
C TYR A 954 14.26 -24.24 -13.42
N ASP A 955 13.64 -25.09 -12.59
CA ASP A 955 12.31 -25.65 -12.86
C ASP A 955 11.25 -25.25 -11.82
N ASP A 956 11.68 -24.74 -10.67
CA ASP A 956 10.81 -24.24 -9.60
C ASP A 956 11.14 -22.79 -9.16
N LEU A 957 10.27 -22.24 -8.32
CA LEU A 957 10.36 -20.85 -7.83
C LEU A 957 11.52 -20.64 -6.83
N ALA A 958 11.99 -21.68 -6.14
CA ALA A 958 13.14 -21.59 -5.25
C ALA A 958 14.43 -21.47 -6.08
N MET A 959 14.59 -22.30 -7.12
CA MET A 959 15.74 -22.22 -8.04
C MET A 959 15.82 -20.87 -8.77
N VAL A 960 14.68 -20.28 -9.16
CA VAL A 960 14.64 -18.91 -9.70
C VAL A 960 15.12 -17.87 -8.69
N ARG A 961 14.81 -18.06 -7.39
CA ARG A 961 15.23 -17.15 -6.31
C ARG A 961 16.68 -17.35 -5.89
N ASP A 962 17.20 -18.57 -5.91
CA ASP A 962 18.63 -18.82 -5.80
C ASP A 962 19.39 -18.11 -6.93
N ARG A 963 18.87 -18.20 -8.17
CA ARG A 963 19.41 -17.47 -9.33
C ARG A 963 19.31 -15.94 -9.21
N MET A 964 18.25 -15.42 -8.58
CA MET A 964 18.18 -13.99 -8.21
C MET A 964 19.30 -13.60 -7.23
N VAL A 965 19.56 -14.44 -6.21
CA VAL A 965 20.59 -14.21 -5.18
C VAL A 965 22.01 -14.30 -5.77
N GLU A 966 22.24 -15.11 -6.80
CA GLU A 966 23.49 -15.08 -7.59
C GLU A 966 23.73 -13.73 -8.29
N ILE A 967 22.66 -13.03 -8.69
CA ILE A 967 22.74 -11.74 -9.42
C ILE A 967 22.86 -10.57 -8.45
N SER A 968 22.02 -10.52 -7.40
CA SER A 968 22.20 -9.59 -6.27
C SER A 968 21.79 -10.27 -4.96
N PRO A 969 22.71 -10.41 -3.98
CA PRO A 969 22.40 -11.03 -2.69
C PRO A 969 21.42 -10.20 -1.84
N ALA A 970 21.17 -8.94 -2.19
CA ALA A 970 20.12 -8.14 -1.56
C ALA A 970 18.73 -8.75 -1.76
N LEU A 971 18.51 -9.52 -2.83
CA LEU A 971 17.23 -10.19 -3.14
C LEU A 971 16.85 -11.31 -2.17
N ALA A 972 17.76 -11.74 -1.28
CA ALA A 972 17.43 -12.62 -0.14
C ALA A 972 16.84 -11.85 1.07
N ALA A 973 17.05 -10.54 1.15
CA ALA A 973 16.84 -9.73 2.36
C ALA A 973 15.44 -9.10 2.40
N TYR A 974 14.40 -9.95 2.45
CA TYR A 974 13.01 -9.50 2.53
C TYR A 974 12.73 -8.61 3.76
N ASP A 975 12.02 -7.51 3.54
CA ASP A 975 11.70 -6.43 4.49
C ASP A 975 12.92 -5.71 5.11
N VAL A 976 14.08 -5.76 4.44
CA VAL A 976 15.32 -5.07 4.84
C VAL A 976 15.74 -4.02 3.80
N VAL A 977 16.21 -2.85 4.27
CA VAL A 977 16.89 -1.84 3.44
C VAL A 977 18.40 -1.96 3.64
N GLU A 978 19.04 -2.71 2.75
CA GLU A 978 20.49 -2.96 2.73
C GLU A 978 21.31 -1.67 2.44
N PRO A 979 22.33 -1.33 3.26
CA PRO A 979 23.12 -0.12 3.09
C PRO A 979 24.15 -0.23 1.95
N VAL A 980 24.34 0.85 1.19
CA VAL A 980 25.31 0.89 0.08
C VAL A 980 26.73 1.11 0.62
N ALA A 981 27.61 0.13 0.40
CA ALA A 981 28.96 0.09 0.97
C ALA A 981 30.01 1.00 0.27
N LEU A 982 29.85 1.27 -1.04
CA LEU A 982 30.85 1.97 -1.87
C LEU A 982 30.27 3.24 -2.53
N GLN A 983 29.64 4.10 -1.72
CA GLN A 983 28.98 5.33 -2.20
C GLN A 983 29.90 6.29 -2.98
N GLN A 984 31.22 6.19 -2.80
CA GLN A 984 32.21 6.97 -3.56
C GLN A 984 32.19 6.64 -5.07
N LEU A 985 31.74 5.45 -5.46
CA LEU A 985 31.62 5.05 -6.87
C LEU A 985 30.44 5.75 -7.59
N SER A 986 29.39 6.16 -6.87
CA SER A 986 28.28 6.94 -7.44
C SER A 986 28.75 8.20 -8.16
N LYS A 987 29.85 8.82 -7.69
CA LYS A 987 30.47 9.99 -8.35
C LYS A 987 30.87 9.69 -9.80
N VAL A 988 31.43 8.51 -10.06
CA VAL A 988 31.98 8.15 -11.37
C VAL A 988 30.87 8.08 -12.41
N GLN A 989 29.75 7.45 -12.06
CA GLN A 989 28.58 7.32 -12.94
C GLN A 989 27.78 8.63 -13.03
N LEU A 990 27.43 9.24 -11.89
CA LEU A 990 26.57 10.43 -11.88
C LEU A 990 27.26 11.66 -12.50
N VAL A 991 28.57 11.83 -12.26
CA VAL A 991 29.32 13.04 -12.64
C VAL A 991 30.29 12.79 -13.79
N ASP A 992 31.24 11.85 -13.64
CA ASP A 992 32.35 11.75 -14.61
C ASP A 992 31.93 11.09 -15.95
N GLN A 993 30.96 10.18 -15.97
CA GLN A 993 30.38 9.60 -17.20
C GLN A 993 29.43 10.57 -17.94
N ASN A 994 28.78 11.50 -17.22
CA ASN A 994 27.85 12.49 -17.80
C ASN A 994 28.52 13.81 -18.22
N LYS A 995 29.81 13.96 -17.88
CA LYS A 995 30.56 15.21 -17.86
C LYS A 995 30.57 15.97 -19.18
N GLY A 996 30.23 17.25 -19.13
CA GLY A 996 30.24 18.13 -20.30
C GLY A 996 29.01 17.96 -21.21
N SER A 997 27.98 17.26 -20.74
CA SER A 997 26.65 17.30 -21.32
C SER A 997 26.14 18.75 -21.40
N LYS A 998 25.47 19.10 -22.51
CA LYS A 998 24.94 20.45 -22.74
C LYS A 998 23.42 20.40 -22.63
N PRO A 999 22.81 20.99 -21.59
CA PRO A 999 21.35 21.02 -21.49
C PRO A 999 20.75 21.86 -22.60
N THR A 1000 19.71 21.34 -23.23
CA THR A 1000 18.82 22.07 -24.13
C THR A 1000 18.01 23.12 -23.38
N ASN A 1001 17.79 22.92 -22.07
CA ASN A 1001 16.92 23.73 -21.21
C ASN A 1001 15.45 23.65 -21.62
N ALA A 1002 15.04 22.49 -22.14
CA ALA A 1002 13.62 22.13 -22.14
C ALA A 1002 13.10 22.08 -20.70
N ALA A 1003 11.82 22.44 -20.52
CA ALA A 1003 11.18 22.45 -19.22
C ALA A 1003 10.81 21.03 -18.78
N LEU A 1004 11.11 20.71 -17.51
CA LEU A 1004 10.61 19.52 -16.84
C LEU A 1004 9.07 19.57 -16.76
N LYS A 1005 8.43 18.43 -17.01
CA LYS A 1005 6.99 18.24 -16.93
C LYS A 1005 6.64 17.22 -15.85
N HIS A 1006 5.36 17.14 -15.48
CA HIS A 1006 4.84 16.03 -14.68
C HIS A 1006 5.05 14.68 -15.37
N ALA A 1007 5.53 13.67 -14.64
CA ALA A 1007 5.72 12.31 -15.16
C ALA A 1007 4.42 11.49 -15.20
N VAL A 1008 3.37 11.96 -14.51
CA VAL A 1008 2.04 11.34 -14.43
C VAL A 1008 0.98 12.43 -14.67
N GLU A 1009 0.43 12.44 -15.89
CA GLU A 1009 -0.63 13.38 -16.28
C GLU A 1009 -1.97 13.04 -15.59
N ASN A 1010 -2.30 11.76 -15.47
CA ASN A 1010 -3.50 11.27 -14.80
C ASN A 1010 -3.16 10.19 -13.77
N PHE A 1011 -3.25 10.55 -12.48
CA PHE A 1011 -3.02 9.66 -11.35
C PHE A 1011 -3.87 8.38 -11.37
N TYR A 1012 -5.10 8.45 -11.89
CA TYR A 1012 -6.01 7.30 -11.94
C TYR A 1012 -5.76 6.35 -13.12
N PHE A 1013 -4.89 6.68 -14.07
CA PHE A 1013 -4.63 5.88 -15.29
C PHE A 1013 -3.11 5.75 -15.55
N THR A 1014 -2.38 5.13 -14.61
CA THR A 1014 -0.92 4.97 -14.69
C THR A 1014 -0.44 3.68 -15.36
N ASP A 1015 -1.27 2.65 -15.40
CA ASP A 1015 -0.91 1.26 -15.72
C ASP A 1015 -2.13 0.48 -16.25
N VAL A 1016 -1.94 -0.73 -16.74
CA VAL A 1016 -3.03 -1.53 -17.34
C VAL A 1016 -4.16 -1.90 -16.36
N ILE A 1017 -3.89 -2.06 -15.06
CA ILE A 1017 -4.93 -2.44 -14.08
C ILE A 1017 -5.80 -1.22 -13.76
N SER A 1018 -5.17 -0.06 -13.55
CA SER A 1018 -5.88 1.20 -13.36
C SER A 1018 -6.59 1.68 -14.62
N ARG A 1019 -6.05 1.46 -15.82
CA ARG A 1019 -6.72 1.75 -17.11
C ARG A 1019 -7.91 0.83 -17.42
N SER A 1020 -7.87 -0.45 -17.04
CA SER A 1020 -9.01 -1.36 -17.16
C SER A 1020 -10.03 -1.25 -16.01
N SER A 1021 -9.79 -0.41 -15.00
CA SER A 1021 -10.71 -0.19 -13.87
C SER A 1021 -11.86 0.77 -14.22
N PRO A 1022 -13.13 0.32 -14.17
CA PRO A 1022 -14.27 1.21 -14.35
C PRO A 1022 -14.45 2.19 -13.17
N THR A 1023 -13.91 1.89 -11.98
CA THR A 1023 -13.87 2.85 -10.87
C THR A 1023 -12.87 3.97 -11.14
N MET A 1024 -11.66 3.68 -11.61
CA MET A 1024 -10.66 4.71 -11.98
C MET A 1024 -11.18 5.61 -13.10
N ALA A 1025 -11.84 5.06 -14.12
CA ALA A 1025 -12.50 5.85 -15.17
C ALA A 1025 -13.50 6.87 -14.61
N ARG A 1026 -14.31 6.49 -13.62
CA ARG A 1026 -15.24 7.41 -12.93
C ARG A 1026 -14.51 8.46 -12.10
N CYS A 1027 -13.39 8.11 -11.48
CA CYS A 1027 -12.57 9.06 -10.70
C CYS A 1027 -11.92 10.12 -11.61
N SER A 1028 -11.40 9.71 -12.77
CA SER A 1028 -10.89 10.62 -13.80
C SER A 1028 -11.97 11.60 -14.25
N ALA A 1029 -13.16 11.11 -14.64
CA ALA A 1029 -14.28 11.96 -15.07
C ALA A 1029 -14.82 12.88 -13.94
N ALA A 1030 -14.85 12.40 -12.69
CA ALA A 1030 -15.25 13.20 -11.53
C ALA A 1030 -14.27 14.33 -11.21
N LYS A 1031 -12.97 14.12 -11.46
CA LYS A 1031 -11.92 15.13 -11.30
C LYS A 1031 -11.94 16.16 -12.43
N GLU A 1032 -12.01 15.71 -13.69
CA GLU A 1032 -12.07 16.59 -14.87
C GLU A 1032 -13.29 17.53 -14.85
N THR A 1033 -14.48 16.99 -14.53
CA THR A 1033 -15.72 17.78 -14.50
C THR A 1033 -15.91 18.61 -13.22
N GLY A 1034 -15.16 18.31 -12.15
CA GLY A 1034 -15.36 18.85 -10.80
C GLY A 1034 -16.73 18.53 -10.18
N ASN A 1035 -17.52 17.64 -10.78
CA ASN A 1035 -18.93 17.42 -10.45
C ASN A 1035 -19.12 16.10 -9.69
N PRO A 1036 -19.69 16.08 -8.46
CA PRO A 1036 -19.97 14.83 -7.73
C PRO A 1036 -21.02 13.93 -8.39
N LYS A 1037 -21.83 14.47 -9.32
CA LYS A 1037 -22.94 13.74 -9.95
C LYS A 1037 -22.52 12.94 -11.20
N THR A 1038 -21.21 12.80 -11.44
CA THR A 1038 -20.64 11.89 -12.44
C THR A 1038 -20.74 10.41 -12.08
N ASP A 1039 -21.18 10.08 -10.85
CA ASP A 1039 -21.46 8.74 -10.33
C ASP A 1039 -22.10 7.74 -11.33
N PHE A 1040 -22.93 8.24 -12.24
CA PHE A 1040 -23.74 7.44 -13.16
C PHE A 1040 -23.15 7.22 -14.56
N MET A 1041 -22.09 7.94 -14.96
CA MET A 1041 -21.68 8.02 -16.37
C MET A 1041 -20.16 7.97 -16.57
N ALA A 1042 -19.65 6.78 -16.88
CA ALA A 1042 -18.60 6.66 -17.89
C ALA A 1042 -19.30 6.58 -19.28
N PRO A 1043 -18.77 7.22 -20.34
CA PRO A 1043 -19.39 7.20 -21.66
C PRO A 1043 -19.57 5.75 -22.19
N GLY A 1044 -20.82 5.27 -22.21
CA GLY A 1044 -21.18 3.92 -22.65
C GLY A 1044 -21.92 3.05 -21.62
N MET A 1045 -21.97 3.46 -20.34
CA MET A 1045 -22.72 2.73 -19.31
C MET A 1045 -24.15 3.27 -19.13
N THR A 1046 -25.11 2.35 -18.95
CA THR A 1046 -26.50 2.65 -18.53
C THR A 1046 -26.85 1.82 -17.30
N GLU A 1047 -27.97 2.09 -16.62
CA GLU A 1047 -28.43 1.28 -15.48
C GLU A 1047 -28.61 -0.20 -15.87
N ASP A 1048 -29.09 -0.48 -17.08
CA ASP A 1048 -29.23 -1.84 -17.63
C ASP A 1048 -27.89 -2.47 -18.07
N LYS A 1049 -26.81 -1.68 -18.17
CA LYS A 1049 -25.47 -2.10 -18.65
C LYS A 1049 -24.34 -1.48 -17.82
N PRO A 1050 -24.18 -1.87 -16.54
CA PRO A 1050 -23.15 -1.32 -15.64
C PRO A 1050 -21.71 -1.76 -15.97
N MET A 1051 -21.53 -2.55 -17.04
CA MET A 1051 -20.25 -3.06 -17.55
C MET A 1051 -20.06 -2.75 -19.06
N GLY A 1052 -20.73 -1.71 -19.58
CA GLY A 1052 -20.50 -1.24 -20.95
C GLY A 1052 -19.03 -0.83 -21.16
N GLN A 1053 -18.45 -1.20 -22.31
CA GLN A 1053 -17.10 -0.77 -22.68
C GLN A 1053 -17.03 0.76 -22.65
N VAL A 1054 -16.06 1.30 -21.91
CA VAL A 1054 -15.74 2.73 -21.96
C VAL A 1054 -15.19 3.01 -23.36
N ALA A 1055 -15.83 3.92 -24.10
CA ALA A 1055 -15.31 4.36 -25.39
C ALA A 1055 -14.06 5.23 -25.15
N TYR A 1056 -12.87 4.64 -25.28
CA TYR A 1056 -11.60 5.36 -25.21
C TYR A 1056 -11.55 6.44 -26.30
N GLY A 1057 -10.95 7.59 -25.96
CA GLY A 1057 -10.89 8.75 -26.86
C GLY A 1057 -9.97 8.53 -28.07
N SER A 1058 -10.29 9.20 -29.17
CA SER A 1058 -9.53 9.26 -30.43
C SER A 1058 -8.40 10.29 -30.40
#